data_AF-A0A1V9YUD5-F1
#
_entry.id   AF-A0A1V9YUD5-F1
#
_cell.length_a   1.000
_cell.length_b   1.000
_cell.length_c   1.000
_cell.angle_alpha   90.00
_cell.angle_beta   90.00
_cell.angle_gamma   90.00
#
_symmetry.space_group_name_H-M   'P 1'
#
loop_
_entity.id
_entity.type
_entity.pdbx_description
1 polymer ?
#
loop_
_entity_poly.entity_id
_entity_poly.type
_entity_poly.pdbx_seq_one_letter_code
_entity_poly.pdbx_strand_id
1 'polypeptide(L)'
;MKCAPGSAGKLGATDPVADCVTCPDGHDSDGNATACRECLRGYYAAAGAPKCLPAECAPGTQANFLAVHATDCTGCPLGSYANGSADVCVHVPCAPGFFAPEETNRCEECAAGSYSNGSSICKPALCPPGQASKNGSTSPVDCRDCPAGYFGLGQNQPCRPTTCPPGYASAVQGAHLERGMCQLCPVGWYSPGGADQCAPGTCDAGWFLPEGFGTCQKCAQGYFSLGKDKPCAATQCPPGMAAPAGADSATARCKECPAGNFSPGGAVDCAPCTCAPGFGSTAGANSTTGSCVQCEKGYYSPGGSAPCRPMTCPPGSASAMLGALTERDSCTLCAAGTFSPGNTTQCAPTQCPPGSSAPSGASDAVKNCTVCAAGTFCEGGSKGVETTACQPGFASPANADSPKDQCAVCSQGSFSTGGAAQCKATKCPPGSSAPAGATDATAQCVECPAGTYSPGGTSACLGPTTCAPGSSSPVAASTANGSCAVCSAGYYSTGVNASCLISSCTPGYGSPRGASSATANCTQCAPGHFSPGAGFDCQPMTCPPGWASNFTGAYRSVHRCVACAAGWFSPGGPEQCKPAKCPPGYSSPEGADVAERQCSPCVAGHFSKGGSDQCKPASCKLGYAAPQGATSPTDCLPCAPGFYSTGGSTKCIACGCASGSTCTASNSSACTECPPDTATAHGYGACIAKRRPSSHVDAVITLGGYTPAYVGQAFVAEIQSALLQLIGAGATSVEVRDVDAAPVDDVDTLSLSRSLVKVQVAVDASSRTDVLTALQALAENAKSLQQALRSGGLVRCDYVRVAKVVAMEQERPVKQAPVQHHADMQPQRPVSALLEIAATSCAHTDLHVVSWFIGVVVLMLL
;
A
#
# COMPACT_ATOMS: atom_id res chain seq x y z
N MET A 1 -42.07 42.38 -60.62
CA MET A 1 -42.28 42.80 -59.21
C MET A 1 -41.77 44.23 -59.02
N LYS A 2 -42.51 45.06 -58.28
CA LYS A 2 -42.23 46.45 -57.90
C LYS A 2 -42.23 46.57 -56.37
N CYS A 3 -41.60 45.62 -55.69
CA CYS A 3 -41.49 45.63 -54.24
C CYS A 3 -40.61 46.80 -53.79
N ALA A 4 -40.97 47.41 -52.66
CA ALA A 4 -40.12 48.42 -52.05
C ALA A 4 -38.79 47.79 -51.60
N PRO A 5 -37.69 48.56 -51.56
CA PRO A 5 -36.45 48.13 -50.91
C PRO A 5 -36.72 47.56 -49.51
N GLY A 6 -36.08 46.45 -49.17
CA GLY A 6 -36.32 45.67 -47.95
C GLY A 6 -37.43 44.63 -48.07
N SER A 7 -38.04 44.46 -49.25
CA SER A 7 -39.05 43.43 -49.53
C SER A 7 -38.76 42.70 -50.83
N ALA A 8 -39.08 41.41 -50.89
CA ALA A 8 -38.96 40.56 -52.07
C ALA A 8 -40.33 40.06 -52.55
N GLY A 9 -40.43 39.62 -53.80
CA GLY A 9 -41.65 39.00 -54.30
C GLY A 9 -41.89 37.63 -53.64
N LYS A 10 -43.14 37.32 -53.28
CA LYS A 10 -43.51 35.98 -52.79
C LYS A 10 -43.33 34.93 -53.90
N LEU A 11 -42.98 33.70 -53.52
CA LEU A 11 -42.94 32.55 -54.44
C LEU A 11 -44.33 32.37 -55.08
N GLY A 12 -44.42 32.55 -56.40
CA GLY A 12 -45.68 32.45 -57.16
C GLY A 12 -46.49 33.75 -57.29
N ALA A 13 -45.89 34.92 -57.03
CA ALA A 13 -46.52 36.23 -57.15
C ALA A 13 -47.16 36.50 -58.53
N THR A 14 -48.41 36.97 -58.55
CA THR A 14 -49.15 37.36 -59.77
C THR A 14 -49.44 38.86 -59.83
N ASP A 15 -49.48 39.56 -58.69
CA ASP A 15 -49.60 41.01 -58.61
C ASP A 15 -48.23 41.67 -58.37
N PRO A 16 -47.78 42.59 -59.25
CA PRO A 16 -46.46 43.18 -59.17
C PRO A 16 -46.24 44.12 -57.97
N VAL A 17 -47.27 44.53 -57.21
CA VAL A 17 -47.16 45.46 -56.08
C VAL A 17 -47.69 44.83 -54.78
N ALA A 18 -48.77 44.04 -54.84
CA ALA A 18 -49.41 43.45 -53.66
C ALA A 18 -48.72 42.17 -53.15
N ASP A 19 -48.02 41.42 -54.01
CA ASP A 19 -47.37 40.15 -53.64
C ASP A 19 -45.92 40.32 -53.16
N CYS A 20 -45.67 41.36 -52.37
CA CYS A 20 -44.39 41.61 -51.73
C CYS A 20 -44.39 41.08 -50.29
N VAL A 21 -43.26 40.51 -49.86
CA VAL A 21 -43.02 40.08 -48.49
C VAL A 21 -41.76 40.78 -47.97
N THR A 22 -41.86 41.29 -46.75
CA THR A 22 -40.75 41.92 -46.05
C THR A 22 -39.63 40.91 -45.83
N CYS A 23 -38.39 41.30 -46.08
CA CYS A 23 -37.26 40.42 -45.78
C CYS A 23 -37.14 40.17 -44.27
N PRO A 24 -36.86 38.92 -43.87
CA PRO A 24 -36.69 38.57 -42.45
C PRO A 24 -35.43 39.23 -41.88
N ASP A 25 -35.31 39.21 -40.55
CA ASP A 25 -34.12 39.74 -39.87
C ASP A 25 -32.82 39.12 -40.42
N GLY A 26 -31.76 39.94 -40.45
CA GLY A 26 -30.46 39.57 -41.00
C GLY A 26 -30.41 39.47 -42.52
N HIS A 27 -31.43 39.95 -43.24
CA HIS A 27 -31.48 39.93 -44.70
C HIS A 27 -31.84 41.29 -45.31
N ASP A 28 -31.24 41.62 -46.44
CA ASP A 28 -31.55 42.82 -47.23
C ASP A 28 -32.09 42.49 -48.63
N SER A 29 -32.68 43.50 -49.28
CA SER A 29 -33.07 43.44 -50.69
C SER A 29 -33.18 44.85 -51.26
N ASP A 30 -32.62 45.07 -52.46
CA ASP A 30 -32.76 46.32 -53.20
C ASP A 30 -34.21 46.55 -53.72
N GLY A 31 -35.12 45.60 -53.47
CA GLY A 31 -36.52 45.65 -53.88
C GLY A 31 -36.78 45.09 -55.28
N ASN A 32 -37.93 45.40 -55.87
CA ASN A 32 -38.36 44.87 -57.15
C ASN A 32 -38.37 43.32 -57.17
N ALA A 33 -37.51 42.70 -57.96
CA ALA A 33 -37.42 41.25 -58.13
C ALA A 33 -36.21 40.61 -57.41
N THR A 34 -35.47 41.37 -56.60
CA THR A 34 -34.34 40.80 -55.82
C THR A 34 -34.88 40.00 -54.64
N ALA A 35 -34.39 38.77 -54.51
CA ALA A 35 -34.64 37.93 -53.35
C ALA A 35 -33.95 38.51 -52.11
N CYS A 36 -34.48 38.19 -50.93
CA CYS A 36 -33.83 38.55 -49.67
C CYS A 36 -32.48 37.83 -49.58
N ARG A 37 -31.41 38.59 -49.38
CA ARG A 37 -30.04 38.10 -49.28
C ARG A 37 -29.56 38.19 -47.84
N GLU A 38 -28.89 37.15 -47.36
CA GLU A 38 -28.26 37.13 -46.04
C GLU A 38 -27.15 38.18 -45.93
N CYS A 39 -27.15 38.92 -44.82
CA CYS A 39 -26.07 39.81 -44.47
C CYS A 39 -24.79 39.04 -44.18
N LEU A 40 -23.66 39.54 -44.70
CA LEU A 40 -22.34 38.99 -44.39
C LEU A 40 -22.00 39.22 -42.90
N ARG A 41 -21.16 38.36 -42.33
CA ARG A 41 -20.67 38.55 -40.95
C ARG A 41 -20.00 39.92 -40.80
N GLY A 42 -20.28 40.58 -39.68
CA GLY A 42 -19.91 41.98 -39.44
C GLY A 42 -21.01 42.99 -39.82
N TYR A 43 -22.15 42.54 -40.38
CA TYR A 43 -23.26 43.39 -40.78
C TYR A 43 -24.58 42.92 -40.17
N TYR A 44 -25.52 43.85 -40.01
CA TYR A 44 -26.85 43.63 -39.44
C TYR A 44 -27.95 44.20 -40.34
N ALA A 45 -29.16 43.67 -40.22
CA ALA A 45 -30.36 44.20 -40.86
C ALA A 45 -31.61 43.82 -40.05
N ALA A 46 -32.42 44.81 -39.67
CA ALA A 46 -33.75 44.55 -39.12
C ALA A 46 -34.73 44.18 -40.24
N ALA A 47 -35.81 43.46 -39.91
CA ALA A 47 -36.84 43.09 -40.89
C ALA A 47 -37.32 44.29 -41.70
N GLY A 48 -37.24 44.17 -43.03
CA GLY A 48 -37.62 45.25 -43.95
C GLY A 48 -36.53 46.28 -44.23
N ALA A 49 -35.31 46.09 -43.74
CA ALA A 49 -34.19 46.97 -44.05
C ALA A 49 -33.80 46.87 -45.53
N PRO A 50 -33.55 48.01 -46.20
CA PRO A 50 -33.22 48.03 -47.62
C PRO A 50 -31.78 47.58 -47.90
N LYS A 51 -30.88 47.64 -46.91
CA LYS A 51 -29.46 47.28 -47.02
C LYS A 51 -28.92 46.75 -45.69
N CYS A 52 -27.98 45.82 -45.74
CA CYS A 52 -27.17 45.44 -44.58
C CYS A 52 -26.24 46.58 -44.16
N LEU A 53 -26.26 46.94 -42.88
CA LEU A 53 -25.44 48.00 -42.29
C LEU A 53 -24.30 47.40 -41.46
N PRO A 54 -23.12 48.05 -41.37
CA PRO A 54 -22.00 47.55 -40.57
C PRO A 54 -22.37 47.54 -39.08
N ALA A 55 -22.02 46.48 -38.38
CA ALA A 55 -22.21 46.38 -36.94
C ALA A 55 -21.27 47.32 -36.17
N GLU A 56 -21.68 47.71 -34.97
CA GLU A 56 -20.94 48.55 -34.02
C GLU A 56 -20.45 47.71 -32.83
N CYS A 57 -19.76 46.60 -33.14
CA CYS A 57 -19.25 45.69 -32.12
C CYS A 57 -18.05 46.28 -31.36
N ALA A 58 -17.90 45.97 -30.07
CA ALA A 58 -16.71 46.37 -29.32
C ALA A 58 -15.48 45.55 -29.77
N PRO A 59 -14.24 46.06 -29.61
CA PRO A 59 -13.04 45.27 -29.84
C PRO A 59 -13.07 43.97 -29.03
N GLY A 60 -12.68 42.85 -29.66
CA GLY A 60 -12.83 41.51 -29.10
C GLY A 60 -14.15 40.82 -29.41
N THR A 61 -15.10 41.50 -30.08
CA THR A 61 -16.43 40.96 -30.45
C THR A 61 -16.70 41.10 -31.95
N GLN A 62 -17.53 40.22 -32.50
CA GLN A 62 -17.99 40.21 -33.91
C GLN A 62 -19.51 40.16 -33.99
N ALA A 63 -20.12 40.58 -35.11
CA ALA A 63 -21.57 40.53 -35.26
C ALA A 63 -22.13 39.09 -35.25
N ASN A 64 -23.29 38.90 -34.62
CA ASN A 64 -24.01 37.64 -34.61
C ASN A 64 -24.42 37.20 -36.03
N PHE A 65 -24.59 35.89 -36.22
CA PHE A 65 -25.16 35.38 -37.46
C PHE A 65 -26.62 35.87 -37.59
N LEU A 66 -26.94 36.53 -38.70
CA LEU A 66 -28.22 37.23 -38.92
C LEU A 66 -28.51 38.32 -37.88
N ALA A 67 -27.50 39.13 -37.55
CA ALA A 67 -27.62 40.24 -36.61
C ALA A 67 -28.79 41.18 -36.97
N VAL A 68 -29.60 41.52 -35.97
CA VAL A 68 -30.81 42.36 -36.14
C VAL A 68 -30.53 43.83 -35.84
N HIS A 69 -29.59 44.10 -34.94
CA HIS A 69 -29.21 45.44 -34.48
C HIS A 69 -27.70 45.66 -34.58
N ALA A 70 -27.26 46.92 -34.60
CA ALA A 70 -25.85 47.30 -34.69
C ALA A 70 -25.00 46.69 -33.56
N THR A 71 -25.56 46.49 -32.38
CA THR A 71 -24.88 45.96 -31.19
C THR A 71 -25.13 44.47 -30.96
N ASP A 72 -25.70 43.77 -31.94
CA ASP A 72 -25.99 42.35 -31.87
C ASP A 72 -24.71 41.54 -32.14
N CYS A 73 -23.83 41.49 -31.14
CA CYS A 73 -22.47 40.98 -31.23
C CYS A 73 -22.21 39.80 -30.29
N THR A 74 -21.23 38.98 -30.62
CA THR A 74 -20.69 37.87 -29.83
C THR A 74 -19.18 37.99 -29.71
N GLY A 75 -18.63 37.68 -28.54
CA GLY A 75 -17.19 37.69 -28.31
C GLY A 75 -16.46 36.70 -29.20
N CYS A 76 -15.21 37.02 -29.51
CA CYS A 76 -14.35 36.12 -30.25
C CYS A 76 -13.95 34.92 -29.39
N PRO A 77 -14.06 33.68 -29.91
CA PRO A 77 -13.63 32.50 -29.19
C PRO A 77 -12.10 32.55 -28.92
N LEU A 78 -11.65 31.79 -27.91
CA LEU A 78 -10.24 31.66 -27.54
C LEU A 78 -9.32 31.51 -28.77
N GLY A 79 -8.20 32.23 -28.75
CA GLY A 79 -7.25 32.23 -29.87
C GLY A 79 -7.64 33.12 -31.05
N SER A 80 -8.74 33.86 -30.97
CA SER A 80 -9.16 34.81 -32.01
C SER A 80 -9.57 36.17 -31.44
N TYR A 81 -9.43 37.23 -32.25
CA TYR A 81 -9.71 38.60 -31.89
C TYR A 81 -10.23 39.37 -33.11
N ALA A 82 -11.11 40.34 -32.89
CA ALA A 82 -11.59 41.28 -33.89
C ALA A 82 -11.32 42.70 -33.37
N ASN A 83 -10.98 43.66 -34.23
CA ASN A 83 -10.73 45.03 -33.79
C ASN A 83 -12.01 45.83 -33.46
N GLY A 84 -13.18 45.19 -33.56
CA GLY A 84 -14.50 45.77 -33.35
C GLY A 84 -15.17 46.26 -34.63
N SER A 85 -16.31 46.92 -34.49
CA SER A 85 -17.19 47.36 -35.58
C SER A 85 -17.64 46.18 -36.46
N ALA A 86 -17.47 46.26 -37.79
CA ALA A 86 -17.82 45.19 -38.72
C ALA A 86 -16.72 44.13 -38.89
N ASP A 87 -15.65 44.19 -38.08
CA ASP A 87 -14.54 43.24 -38.15
C ASP A 87 -14.98 41.84 -37.67
N VAL A 88 -14.33 40.80 -38.20
CA VAL A 88 -14.67 39.40 -37.93
C VAL A 88 -13.54 38.77 -37.11
N CYS A 89 -13.85 37.83 -36.23
CA CYS A 89 -12.84 37.20 -35.39
C CYS A 89 -11.78 36.48 -36.24
N VAL A 90 -10.54 36.97 -36.16
CA VAL A 90 -9.38 36.41 -36.85
C VAL A 90 -8.40 35.82 -35.83
N HIS A 91 -7.64 34.83 -36.26
CA HIS A 91 -6.66 34.15 -35.39
C HIS A 91 -5.59 35.13 -34.89
N VAL A 92 -5.36 35.16 -33.58
CA VAL A 92 -4.28 35.96 -32.97
C VAL A 92 -2.99 35.16 -33.08
N PRO A 93 -1.89 35.66 -33.66
CA PRO A 93 -0.65 34.91 -33.75
C PRO A 93 0.13 34.93 -32.43
N CYS A 94 -0.09 33.95 -31.55
CA CYS A 94 0.70 33.76 -30.34
C CYS A 94 1.85 32.78 -30.56
N ALA A 95 2.99 33.05 -29.92
CA ALA A 95 4.13 32.13 -29.91
C ALA A 95 3.75 30.79 -29.25
N PRO A 96 4.42 29.68 -29.61
CA PRO A 96 4.28 28.42 -28.89
C PRO A 96 4.50 28.60 -27.38
N GLY A 97 3.68 27.91 -26.57
CA GLY A 97 3.63 28.09 -25.12
C GLY A 97 2.65 29.15 -24.64
N PHE A 98 2.09 29.95 -25.55
CA PHE A 98 1.18 31.04 -25.22
C PHE A 98 -0.19 30.88 -25.90
N PHE A 99 -1.23 31.42 -25.28
CA PHE A 99 -2.58 31.50 -25.81
C PHE A 99 -3.10 32.93 -25.77
N ALA A 100 -4.06 33.26 -26.63
CA ALA A 100 -4.79 34.52 -26.55
C ALA A 100 -6.09 34.29 -25.76
N PRO A 101 -6.23 34.88 -24.56
CA PRO A 101 -7.50 34.93 -23.84
C PRO A 101 -8.60 35.57 -24.70
N GLU A 102 -9.86 35.22 -24.45
CA GLU A 102 -11.01 35.79 -25.17
C GLU A 102 -11.02 37.32 -25.10
N GLU A 103 -11.44 37.96 -26.19
CA GLU A 103 -11.53 39.42 -26.33
C GLU A 103 -10.20 40.19 -26.12
N THR A 104 -9.07 39.48 -26.10
CA THR A 104 -7.74 40.09 -26.04
C THR A 104 -6.88 39.68 -27.22
N ASN A 105 -5.99 40.58 -27.63
CA ASN A 105 -4.93 40.28 -28.59
C ASN A 105 -3.57 40.04 -27.89
N ARG A 106 -3.58 39.85 -26.57
CA ARG A 106 -2.38 39.64 -25.75
C ARG A 106 -2.18 38.16 -25.54
N CYS A 107 -0.93 37.72 -25.60
CA CYS A 107 -0.59 36.32 -25.42
C CYS A 107 -0.19 36.06 -23.97
N GLU A 108 -0.92 35.18 -23.29
CA GLU A 108 -0.66 34.72 -21.93
C GLU A 108 -0.03 33.32 -21.95
N GLU A 109 0.77 33.02 -20.92
CA GLU A 109 1.48 31.74 -20.83
C GLU A 109 0.51 30.59 -20.48
N CYS A 110 0.62 29.46 -21.17
CA CYS A 110 -0.12 28.26 -20.81
C CYS A 110 0.34 27.73 -19.45
N ALA A 111 -0.59 27.58 -18.51
CA ALA A 111 -0.30 27.01 -17.19
C ALA A 111 0.13 25.53 -17.30
N ALA A 112 0.90 25.08 -16.31
CA ALA A 112 1.27 23.68 -16.14
C ALA A 112 0.06 22.75 -16.25
N GLY A 113 0.22 21.67 -17.02
CA GLY A 113 -0.86 20.81 -17.49
C GLY A 113 -1.35 21.11 -18.91
N SER A 114 -0.94 22.23 -19.52
CA SER A 114 -1.36 22.58 -20.87
C SER A 114 -0.19 23.03 -21.74
N TYR A 115 -0.36 22.96 -23.06
CA TYR A 115 0.63 23.37 -24.05
C TYR A 115 -0.02 24.12 -25.21
N SER A 116 0.73 24.96 -25.91
CA SER A 116 0.28 25.59 -27.15
C SER A 116 1.37 25.43 -28.20
N ASN A 117 1.03 24.93 -29.39
CA ASN A 117 1.96 24.81 -30.51
C ASN A 117 1.93 26.05 -31.44
N GLY A 118 1.53 27.21 -30.90
CA GLY A 118 1.28 28.43 -31.68
C GLY A 118 -0.15 28.49 -32.25
N SER A 119 -1.04 27.60 -31.81
CA SER A 119 -2.48 27.68 -32.12
C SER A 119 -3.21 28.76 -31.34
N SER A 120 -2.52 29.47 -30.44
CA SER A 120 -3.09 30.54 -29.59
C SER A 120 -4.20 30.07 -28.66
N ILE A 121 -4.24 28.76 -28.41
CA ILE A 121 -5.16 28.05 -27.52
C ILE A 121 -4.31 27.01 -26.80
N CYS A 122 -4.42 26.94 -25.47
CA CYS A 122 -3.78 25.90 -24.68
C CYS A 122 -4.57 24.59 -24.80
N LYS A 123 -3.90 23.53 -25.22
CA LYS A 123 -4.39 22.16 -25.28
C LYS A 123 -3.84 21.37 -24.09
N PRO A 124 -4.51 20.31 -23.62
CA PRO A 124 -3.99 19.48 -22.54
C PRO A 124 -2.64 18.86 -22.92
N ALA A 125 -1.63 18.99 -22.07
CA ALA A 125 -0.35 18.30 -22.25
C ALA A 125 -0.52 16.79 -22.01
N LEU A 126 0.28 15.98 -22.70
CA LEU A 126 0.31 14.52 -22.57
C LEU A 126 1.66 14.09 -21.99
N CYS A 127 1.90 14.44 -20.73
CA CYS A 127 3.12 14.03 -20.06
C CYS A 127 3.06 12.55 -19.67
N PRO A 128 4.17 11.80 -19.77
CA PRO A 128 4.21 10.46 -19.23
C PRO A 128 4.07 10.50 -17.70
N PRO A 129 3.58 9.41 -17.08
CA PRO A 129 3.56 9.30 -15.62
C PRO A 129 4.96 9.54 -15.04
N GLY A 130 5.03 10.36 -13.99
CA GLY A 130 6.28 10.83 -13.39
C GLY A 130 6.66 12.24 -13.81
N GLN A 131 6.02 12.78 -14.85
CA GLN A 131 6.32 14.10 -15.39
C GLN A 131 5.09 15.01 -15.38
N ALA A 132 5.34 16.32 -15.37
CA ALA A 132 4.33 17.36 -15.55
C ALA A 132 4.81 18.38 -16.59
N SER A 133 3.88 19.01 -17.31
CA SER A 133 4.25 20.06 -18.25
C SER A 133 4.65 21.32 -17.48
N LYS A 134 5.70 21.99 -17.94
CA LYS A 134 6.10 23.29 -17.41
C LYS A 134 5.10 24.37 -17.84
N ASN A 135 5.08 25.49 -17.12
CA ASN A 135 4.47 26.71 -17.66
C ASN A 135 5.10 27.04 -19.02
N GLY A 136 4.26 27.46 -19.96
CA GLY A 136 4.70 27.80 -21.31
C GLY A 136 5.08 26.59 -22.16
N SER A 137 4.55 25.40 -21.85
CA SER A 137 4.84 24.18 -22.61
C SER A 137 4.47 24.34 -24.09
N THR A 138 5.39 23.98 -24.98
CA THR A 138 5.27 24.25 -26.43
C THR A 138 4.76 23.05 -27.23
N SER A 139 4.70 21.87 -26.59
CA SER A 139 4.43 20.58 -27.22
C SER A 139 3.75 19.66 -26.21
N PRO A 140 2.92 18.69 -26.65
CA PRO A 140 2.27 17.75 -25.73
C PRO A 140 3.25 16.92 -24.89
N VAL A 141 4.53 16.85 -25.28
CA VAL A 141 5.60 16.10 -24.59
C VAL A 141 6.68 17.00 -23.96
N ASP A 142 6.49 18.31 -23.91
CA ASP A 142 7.43 19.25 -23.26
C ASP A 142 7.18 19.25 -21.74
N CYS A 143 7.69 18.17 -21.13
CA CYS A 143 7.44 17.74 -19.76
C CYS A 143 8.74 17.68 -18.94
N ARG A 144 8.62 17.80 -17.63
CA ARG A 144 9.74 17.63 -16.68
C ARG A 144 9.40 16.62 -15.61
N ASP A 145 10.40 15.86 -15.19
CA ASP A 145 10.27 14.94 -14.06
C ASP A 145 9.91 15.69 -12.79
N CYS A 146 8.97 15.14 -12.03
CA CYS A 146 8.64 15.67 -10.73
C CYS A 146 9.84 15.54 -9.78
N PRO A 147 10.13 16.58 -8.98
CA PRO A 147 11.26 16.56 -8.04
C PRO A 147 11.05 15.50 -6.96
N ALA A 148 12.12 15.09 -6.27
CA ALA A 148 12.04 14.14 -5.16
C ALA A 148 11.04 14.63 -4.09
N GLY A 149 10.23 13.71 -3.58
CA GLY A 149 9.12 14.02 -2.67
C GLY A 149 7.84 14.49 -3.37
N TYR A 150 7.86 14.58 -4.71
CA TYR A 150 6.70 14.91 -5.53
C TYR A 150 6.46 13.85 -6.59
N PHE A 151 5.20 13.56 -6.85
CA PHE A 151 4.75 12.65 -7.91
C PHE A 151 3.89 13.38 -8.94
N GLY A 152 3.88 12.89 -10.17
CA GLY A 152 3.00 13.34 -11.24
C GLY A 152 2.32 12.15 -11.89
N LEU A 153 1.00 12.16 -11.98
CA LEU A 153 0.27 11.12 -12.71
C LEU A 153 0.43 11.22 -14.24
N GLY A 154 1.20 12.21 -14.72
CA GLY A 154 1.35 12.52 -16.13
C GLY A 154 0.21 13.40 -16.64
N GLN A 155 0.07 13.42 -17.96
CA GLN A 155 -0.92 14.14 -18.72
C GLN A 155 -0.91 15.65 -18.41
N ASN A 156 -2.07 16.22 -18.14
CA ASN A 156 -2.27 17.63 -17.84
C ASN A 156 -2.18 17.95 -16.34
N GLN A 157 -1.54 17.08 -15.54
CA GLN A 157 -1.50 17.25 -14.09
C GLN A 157 -0.16 17.83 -13.63
N PRO A 158 -0.17 18.83 -12.71
CA PRO A 158 1.06 19.32 -12.09
C PRO A 158 1.62 18.30 -11.11
N CYS A 159 2.91 18.44 -10.78
CA CYS A 159 3.54 17.65 -9.71
C CYS A 159 2.90 17.95 -8.35
N ARG A 160 2.64 16.89 -7.57
CA ARG A 160 2.01 16.94 -6.25
C ARG A 160 2.89 16.27 -5.20
N PRO A 161 2.85 16.67 -3.92
CA PRO A 161 3.65 16.03 -2.87
C PRO A 161 3.25 14.56 -2.69
N THR A 162 4.21 13.67 -2.47
CA THR A 162 3.96 12.25 -2.15
C THR A 162 3.29 12.11 -0.78
N THR A 163 2.60 10.99 -0.54
CA THR A 163 2.01 10.65 0.77
C THR A 163 2.73 9.46 1.42
N CYS A 164 4.07 9.53 1.45
CA CYS A 164 4.88 8.48 2.07
C CYS A 164 4.57 8.38 3.57
N PRO A 165 4.43 7.15 4.12
CA PRO A 165 4.24 6.98 5.56
C PRO A 165 5.51 7.42 6.33
N PRO A 166 5.39 7.79 7.62
CA PRO A 166 6.55 8.10 8.45
C PRO A 166 7.59 6.97 8.43
N GLY A 167 8.87 7.33 8.37
CA GLY A 167 9.98 6.39 8.18
C GLY A 167 10.29 6.05 6.71
N TYR A 168 9.49 6.54 5.76
CA TYR A 168 9.71 6.36 4.32
C TYR A 168 9.76 7.72 3.61
N ALA A 169 10.59 7.83 2.56
CA ALA A 169 10.67 9.01 1.71
C ALA A 169 10.79 8.64 0.24
N SER A 170 10.29 9.50 -0.65
CA SER A 170 10.47 9.35 -2.09
C SER A 170 11.73 10.09 -2.55
N ALA A 171 12.86 9.39 -2.59
CA ALA A 171 14.12 9.93 -3.12
C ALA A 171 14.19 9.88 -4.66
N VAL A 172 13.15 9.33 -5.31
CA VAL A 172 13.11 9.11 -6.75
C VAL A 172 12.58 10.35 -7.45
N GLN A 173 13.37 10.89 -8.37
CA GLN A 173 12.91 11.91 -9.31
C GLN A 173 11.99 11.25 -10.35
N GLY A 174 10.85 11.88 -10.65
CA GLY A 174 9.88 11.35 -11.60
C GLY A 174 8.90 10.33 -11.00
N ALA A 175 8.55 10.46 -9.72
CA ALA A 175 7.61 9.53 -9.11
C ALA A 175 6.21 9.63 -9.77
N HIS A 176 5.57 8.50 -10.04
CA HIS A 176 4.26 8.46 -10.71
C HIS A 176 3.14 7.87 -9.87
N LEU A 177 3.41 7.59 -8.60
CA LEU A 177 2.46 7.03 -7.66
C LEU A 177 2.47 7.88 -6.39
N GLU A 178 1.29 8.11 -5.83
CA GLU A 178 1.13 8.92 -4.61
C GLU A 178 1.83 8.27 -3.40
N ARG A 179 1.76 6.93 -3.32
CA ARG A 179 2.38 6.09 -2.28
C ARG A 179 3.34 5.02 -2.81
N GLY A 180 3.46 4.89 -4.13
CA GLY A 180 4.42 3.99 -4.76
C GLY A 180 5.71 4.74 -5.01
N MET A 181 6.86 4.09 -4.78
CA MET A 181 8.21 4.69 -4.81
C MET A 181 8.69 5.35 -3.51
N CYS A 182 7.96 5.17 -2.40
CA CYS A 182 8.48 5.47 -1.07
C CYS A 182 9.52 4.42 -0.67
N GLN A 183 10.75 4.84 -0.41
CA GLN A 183 11.84 3.99 0.07
C GLN A 183 11.99 4.15 1.58
N LEU A 184 12.29 3.05 2.26
CA LEU A 184 12.57 3.03 3.69
C LEU A 184 13.83 3.85 3.98
N CYS A 185 13.78 4.74 4.98
CA CYS A 185 14.98 5.47 5.38
C CYS A 185 16.00 4.50 6.02
N PRO A 186 17.28 4.55 5.60
CA PRO A 186 18.32 3.66 6.13
C PRO A 186 18.64 3.98 7.61
N VAL A 187 19.36 3.07 8.28
CA VAL A 187 19.80 3.24 9.68
C VAL A 187 20.45 4.61 9.87
N GLY A 188 20.04 5.33 10.92
CA GLY A 188 20.53 6.68 11.22
C GLY A 188 19.75 7.81 10.54
N TRP A 189 18.72 7.51 9.73
CA TRP A 189 17.93 8.50 8.99
C TRP A 189 16.43 8.33 9.21
N TYR A 190 15.68 9.42 9.21
CA TYR A 190 14.23 9.43 9.38
C TYR A 190 13.56 10.53 8.56
N SER A 191 12.34 10.24 8.09
CA SER A 191 11.44 11.23 7.50
C SER A 191 10.11 11.19 8.27
N PRO A 192 9.52 12.36 8.60
CA PRO A 192 8.17 12.43 9.19
C PRO A 192 7.06 11.96 8.23
N GLY A 193 7.37 11.73 6.94
CA GLY A 193 6.43 11.29 5.90
C GLY A 193 6.01 12.42 4.96
N GLY A 194 5.18 12.11 3.97
CA GLY A 194 4.75 13.07 2.95
C GLY A 194 5.80 13.33 1.86
N ALA A 195 6.09 14.60 1.60
CA ALA A 195 7.12 15.03 0.64
C ALA A 195 8.53 15.14 1.25
N ASP A 196 8.63 14.99 2.58
CA ASP A 196 9.87 15.16 3.32
C ASP A 196 10.86 14.03 3.02
N GLN A 197 12.10 14.43 2.76
CA GLN A 197 13.21 13.52 2.50
C GLN A 197 13.80 12.98 3.80
N CYS A 198 14.42 11.80 3.75
CA CYS A 198 15.14 11.27 4.90
C CYS A 198 16.21 12.28 5.36
N ALA A 199 16.20 12.62 6.64
CA ALA A 199 17.17 13.48 7.30
C ALA A 199 17.93 12.69 8.37
N PRO A 200 19.20 13.02 8.67
CA PRO A 200 19.97 12.33 9.69
C PRO A 200 19.34 12.53 11.07
N GLY A 201 19.09 11.42 11.77
CA GLY A 201 18.60 11.42 13.14
C GLY A 201 19.70 11.80 14.14
N THR A 202 19.31 12.40 15.26
CA THR A 202 20.22 12.78 16.34
C THR A 202 20.02 11.88 17.56
N CYS A 203 20.76 10.77 17.63
CA CYS A 203 20.79 9.91 18.81
C CYS A 203 22.01 10.21 19.70
N ASP A 204 21.87 10.00 21.01
CA ASP A 204 22.98 10.06 21.96
C ASP A 204 23.96 8.89 21.77
N ALA A 205 25.19 9.02 22.26
CA ALA A 205 26.17 7.94 22.23
C ALA A 205 25.68 6.71 23.02
N GLY A 206 25.94 5.51 22.51
CA GLY A 206 25.36 4.25 22.99
C GLY A 206 23.94 3.96 22.48
N TRP A 207 23.35 4.87 21.70
CA TRP A 207 22.06 4.71 21.04
C TRP A 207 22.19 4.89 19.52
N PHE A 208 21.29 4.27 18.76
CA PHE A 208 21.22 4.35 17.31
C PHE A 208 19.76 4.47 16.85
N LEU A 209 19.53 4.96 15.64
CA LEU A 209 18.20 5.04 15.05
C LEU A 209 17.99 3.87 14.07
N PRO A 210 17.12 2.88 14.38
CA PRO A 210 16.86 1.75 13.50
C PRO A 210 16.13 2.16 12.21
N GLU A 211 16.20 1.33 11.17
CA GLU A 211 15.56 1.61 9.87
C GLU A 211 14.05 1.86 10.01
N GLY A 212 13.59 3.01 9.52
CA GLY A 212 12.17 3.39 9.55
C GLY A 212 11.60 3.80 10.91
N PHE A 213 12.39 3.83 11.99
CA PHE A 213 11.92 4.25 13.31
C PHE A 213 12.19 5.73 13.55
N GLY A 214 11.25 6.41 14.22
CA GLY A 214 11.40 7.80 14.65
C GLY A 214 12.03 7.96 16.05
N THR A 215 12.44 6.87 16.69
CA THR A 215 12.94 6.85 18.07
C THR A 215 14.24 6.06 18.21
N CYS A 216 15.18 6.61 18.97
CA CYS A 216 16.49 5.99 19.20
C CYS A 216 16.38 4.73 20.09
N GLN A 217 17.12 3.69 19.73
CA GLN A 217 17.25 2.45 20.48
C GLN A 217 18.66 2.28 21.03
N LYS A 218 18.79 1.62 22.18
CA LYS A 218 20.09 1.36 22.83
C LYS A 218 20.81 0.22 22.12
N CYS A 219 22.13 0.35 21.89
CA CYS A 219 22.93 -0.76 21.35
C CYS A 219 22.94 -1.95 22.31
N ALA A 220 22.78 -3.15 21.77
CA ALA A 220 22.85 -4.40 22.52
C ALA A 220 24.24 -4.63 23.13
N GLN A 221 24.33 -5.55 24.10
CA GLN A 221 25.57 -5.95 24.74
C GLN A 221 26.62 -6.43 23.71
N GLY A 222 27.88 -6.05 23.88
CA GLY A 222 28.94 -6.31 22.89
C GLY A 222 28.98 -5.36 21.68
N TYR A 223 28.09 -4.36 21.62
CA TYR A 223 28.07 -3.36 20.56
C TYR A 223 28.09 -1.92 21.13
N PHE A 224 28.73 -1.00 20.41
CA PHE A 224 28.82 0.42 20.75
C PHE A 224 28.33 1.31 19.61
N SER A 225 27.87 2.52 19.91
CA SER A 225 27.61 3.56 18.91
C SER A 225 28.14 4.91 19.37
N LEU A 226 28.69 5.69 18.45
CA LEU A 226 29.10 7.08 18.68
C LEU A 226 27.91 8.06 18.65
N GLY A 227 26.68 7.56 18.46
CA GLY A 227 25.46 8.35 18.33
C GLY A 227 25.27 8.98 16.94
N LYS A 228 24.35 9.93 16.85
CA LYS A 228 23.93 10.62 15.61
C LYS A 228 23.39 9.64 14.55
N ASP A 229 23.95 9.69 13.34
CA ASP A 229 23.63 8.86 12.19
C ASP A 229 24.36 7.50 12.20
N LYS A 230 25.15 7.19 13.24
CA LYS A 230 26.01 6.00 13.25
C LYS A 230 25.29 4.75 13.76
N PRO A 231 25.39 3.61 13.03
CA PRO A 231 24.86 2.34 13.48
C PRO A 231 25.69 1.78 14.65
N CYS A 232 25.15 0.77 15.35
CA CYS A 232 25.93 0.02 16.33
C CYS A 232 27.05 -0.78 15.64
N ALA A 233 28.27 -0.70 16.19
CA ALA A 233 29.45 -1.43 15.75
C ALA A 233 29.94 -2.37 16.86
N ALA A 234 30.61 -3.46 16.51
CA ALA A 234 31.15 -4.43 17.46
C ALA A 234 32.21 -3.80 18.38
N THR A 235 32.17 -4.09 19.68
CA THR A 235 33.23 -3.68 20.62
C THR A 235 34.53 -4.47 20.39
N GLN A 236 35.64 -3.91 20.86
CA GLN A 236 36.98 -4.49 20.76
C GLN A 236 37.52 -4.83 22.16
N CYS A 237 36.70 -5.49 23.00
CA CYS A 237 37.12 -5.82 24.36
C CYS A 237 38.30 -6.80 24.38
N PRO A 238 39.26 -6.66 25.30
CA PRO A 238 40.30 -7.67 25.50
C PRO A 238 39.71 -9.03 25.92
N PRO A 239 40.40 -10.14 25.64
CA PRO A 239 40.00 -11.45 26.14
C PRO A 239 39.84 -11.47 27.67
N GLY A 240 38.79 -12.11 28.18
CA GLY A 240 38.40 -12.10 29.59
C GLY A 240 37.44 -10.97 29.99
N MET A 241 37.07 -10.08 29.06
CA MET A 241 36.17 -8.94 29.31
C MET A 241 35.07 -8.79 28.25
N ALA A 242 33.89 -8.29 28.67
CA ALA A 242 32.76 -7.98 27.81
C ALA A 242 32.19 -6.57 28.08
N ALA A 243 31.68 -5.89 27.05
CA ALA A 243 31.06 -4.56 27.18
C ALA A 243 29.55 -4.66 27.47
N PRO A 244 29.00 -3.90 28.42
CA PRO A 244 27.57 -3.87 28.73
C PRO A 244 26.76 -3.20 27.61
N ALA A 245 25.43 -3.39 27.61
CA ALA A 245 24.54 -2.72 26.67
C ALA A 245 24.61 -1.19 26.77
N GLY A 246 24.58 -0.51 25.61
CA GLY A 246 24.71 0.95 25.51
C GLY A 246 26.13 1.47 25.66
N ALA A 247 27.14 0.71 25.21
CA ALA A 247 28.51 1.20 25.15
C ALA A 247 28.63 2.38 24.16
N ASP A 248 29.37 3.41 24.56
CA ASP A 248 29.63 4.63 23.78
C ASP A 248 31.03 4.64 23.14
N SER A 249 31.81 3.57 23.37
CA SER A 249 33.18 3.42 22.92
C SER A 249 33.50 1.95 22.62
N ALA A 250 34.42 1.72 21.69
CA ALA A 250 34.87 0.39 21.31
C ALA A 250 35.51 -0.39 22.46
N THR A 251 36.14 0.26 23.43
CA THR A 251 36.95 -0.41 24.49
C THR A 251 36.77 0.16 25.89
N ALA A 252 36.34 1.41 26.05
CA ALA A 252 36.36 2.10 27.36
C ALA A 252 35.31 1.57 28.38
N ARG A 253 34.41 0.68 27.96
CA ARG A 253 33.29 0.16 28.78
C ARG A 253 33.38 -1.33 29.09
N CYS A 254 34.48 -2.01 28.75
CA CYS A 254 34.66 -3.45 29.00
C CYS A 254 34.77 -3.78 30.49
N LYS A 255 34.14 -4.87 30.94
CA LYS A 255 34.17 -5.39 32.33
C LYS A 255 34.60 -6.86 32.34
N GLU A 256 35.27 -7.28 33.42
CA GLU A 256 35.79 -8.63 33.61
C GLU A 256 34.69 -9.68 33.87
N CYS A 257 34.83 -10.88 33.28
CA CYS A 257 33.89 -11.97 33.49
C CYS A 257 34.07 -12.66 34.86
N PRO A 258 32.98 -12.94 35.60
CA PRO A 258 33.04 -13.59 36.92
C PRO A 258 33.44 -15.08 36.84
N ALA A 259 33.93 -15.65 37.96
CA ALA A 259 34.32 -17.06 38.04
C ALA A 259 33.16 -17.99 37.62
N GLY A 260 33.45 -18.94 36.73
CA GLY A 260 32.45 -19.79 36.08
C GLY A 260 32.10 -19.36 34.65
N ASN A 261 32.47 -18.14 34.22
CA ASN A 261 32.23 -17.61 32.88
C ASN A 261 33.52 -17.09 32.20
N PHE A 262 33.58 -17.16 30.87
CA PHE A 262 34.69 -16.70 30.04
C PHE A 262 34.20 -15.80 28.89
N SER A 263 35.10 -14.99 28.32
CA SER A 263 34.88 -14.36 27.01
C SER A 263 36.19 -14.34 26.20
N PRO A 264 36.16 -14.71 24.90
CA PRO A 264 37.33 -14.60 24.03
C PRO A 264 37.69 -13.15 23.67
N GLY A 265 36.88 -12.16 24.09
CA GLY A 265 37.04 -10.74 23.75
C GLY A 265 36.21 -10.31 22.53
N GLY A 266 36.37 -9.05 22.12
CA GLY A 266 35.62 -8.44 21.02
C GLY A 266 34.20 -8.03 21.43
N ALA A 267 33.21 -8.55 20.71
CA ALA A 267 31.77 -8.34 20.94
C ALA A 267 31.10 -9.51 21.69
N VAL A 268 31.87 -10.52 22.09
CA VAL A 268 31.34 -11.75 22.69
C VAL A 268 31.08 -11.54 24.18
N ASP A 269 29.85 -11.80 24.61
CA ASP A 269 29.47 -11.71 26.02
C ASP A 269 30.07 -12.83 26.89
N CYS A 270 30.06 -12.66 28.21
CA CYS A 270 30.52 -13.67 29.15
C CYS A 270 29.63 -14.93 29.05
N ALA A 271 30.22 -16.03 28.64
CA ALA A 271 29.56 -17.33 28.49
C ALA A 271 30.07 -18.33 29.54
N PRO A 272 29.27 -19.33 29.94
CA PRO A 272 29.70 -20.33 30.92
C PRO A 272 30.92 -21.13 30.45
N CYS A 273 31.88 -21.32 31.35
CA CYS A 273 33.02 -22.20 31.16
C CYS A 273 32.56 -23.65 31.07
N THR A 274 33.29 -24.46 30.30
CA THR A 274 33.07 -25.91 30.19
C THR A 274 34.31 -26.63 30.71
N CYS A 275 34.62 -26.42 31.99
CA CYS A 275 35.72 -27.15 32.59
C CYS A 275 35.41 -28.65 32.60
N ALA A 276 36.41 -29.45 32.27
CA ALA A 276 36.26 -30.89 32.41
C ALA A 276 35.90 -31.22 33.87
N PRO A 277 35.02 -32.20 34.11
CA PRO A 277 34.81 -32.74 35.44
C PRO A 277 36.15 -33.02 36.14
N GLY A 278 36.26 -32.61 37.41
CA GLY A 278 37.53 -32.62 38.16
C GLY A 278 38.37 -31.35 38.03
N PHE A 279 37.91 -30.34 37.27
CA PHE A 279 38.54 -29.02 37.12
C PHE A 279 37.53 -27.88 37.34
N GLY A 280 37.94 -26.75 37.92
CA GLY A 280 37.10 -25.55 38.13
C GLY A 280 37.72 -24.27 37.54
N SER A 281 36.91 -23.29 37.12
CA SER A 281 37.40 -22.05 36.48
C SER A 281 37.57 -20.87 37.45
N THR A 282 38.53 -19.99 37.17
CA THR A 282 38.78 -18.72 37.89
C THR A 282 38.13 -17.51 37.20
N ALA A 283 38.04 -16.36 37.89
CA ALA A 283 37.57 -15.10 37.28
C ALA A 283 38.52 -14.63 36.15
N GLY A 284 37.98 -13.89 35.17
CA GLY A 284 38.77 -13.38 34.03
C GLY A 284 39.15 -14.43 32.99
N ALA A 285 38.43 -15.56 32.94
CA ALA A 285 38.69 -16.62 31.96
C ALA A 285 38.54 -16.11 30.52
N ASN A 286 39.53 -16.39 29.68
CA ASN A 286 39.57 -15.93 28.28
C ASN A 286 39.25 -17.03 27.26
N SER A 287 39.02 -18.26 27.73
CA SER A 287 38.69 -19.41 26.91
C SER A 287 37.84 -20.40 27.70
N THR A 288 37.06 -21.20 26.99
CA THR A 288 36.08 -22.15 27.55
C THR A 288 36.71 -23.24 28.42
N THR A 289 37.99 -23.55 28.17
CA THR A 289 38.73 -24.69 28.78
C THR A 289 40.14 -24.34 29.24
N GLY A 290 40.76 -23.28 28.72
CA GLY A 290 42.16 -22.93 29.01
C GLY A 290 42.39 -22.23 30.35
N SER A 291 41.32 -21.93 31.10
CA SER A 291 41.37 -21.28 32.42
C SER A 291 40.84 -22.19 33.55
N CYS A 292 40.86 -23.51 33.34
CA CYS A 292 40.38 -24.52 34.27
C CYS A 292 41.53 -25.15 35.09
N VAL A 293 41.39 -25.23 36.42
CA VAL A 293 42.39 -25.78 37.33
C VAL A 293 41.91 -27.08 37.99
N GLN A 294 42.79 -28.09 38.13
CA GLN A 294 42.45 -29.43 38.64
C GLN A 294 42.18 -29.45 40.15
N CYS A 295 41.14 -30.15 40.60
CA CYS A 295 40.84 -30.34 42.02
C CYS A 295 41.80 -31.35 42.67
N GLU A 296 42.30 -31.07 43.88
CA GLU A 296 43.27 -31.93 44.57
C GLU A 296 42.64 -33.19 45.22
N LYS A 297 43.46 -34.15 45.68
CA LYS A 297 42.99 -35.45 46.21
C LYS A 297 42.07 -35.27 47.42
N GLY A 298 40.92 -35.94 47.40
CA GLY A 298 39.86 -35.76 48.40
C GLY A 298 38.92 -34.57 48.13
N TYR A 299 39.14 -33.82 47.04
CA TYR A 299 38.24 -32.79 46.50
C TYR A 299 37.75 -33.16 45.09
N TYR A 300 36.51 -32.76 44.79
CA TYR A 300 35.78 -33.00 43.57
C TYR A 300 35.19 -31.72 42.96
N SER A 301 35.00 -31.70 41.64
CA SER A 301 34.12 -30.76 40.93
C SER A 301 33.37 -31.53 39.86
N PRO A 302 32.05 -31.36 39.70
CA PRO A 302 31.28 -31.99 38.62
C PRO A 302 31.63 -31.44 37.23
N GLY A 303 32.51 -30.44 37.14
CA GLY A 303 32.87 -29.78 35.88
C GLY A 303 31.87 -28.70 35.48
N GLY A 304 31.99 -28.22 34.24
CA GLY A 304 31.22 -27.09 33.73
C GLY A 304 31.68 -25.77 34.36
N SER A 305 30.74 -25.03 34.94
CA SER A 305 30.98 -23.72 35.57
C SER A 305 31.28 -23.81 37.08
N ALA A 306 31.35 -25.03 37.65
CA ALA A 306 31.42 -25.26 39.10
C ALA A 306 32.87 -25.26 39.67
N PRO A 307 33.12 -24.62 40.83
CA PRO A 307 34.42 -24.69 41.55
C PRO A 307 34.58 -25.97 42.41
N CYS A 308 35.80 -26.30 42.88
CA CYS A 308 36.17 -27.55 43.62
C CYS A 308 35.68 -27.64 45.12
N ARG A 309 35.31 -28.85 45.63
CA ARG A 309 34.65 -29.17 46.97
C ARG A 309 35.04 -30.59 47.57
N PRO A 310 34.89 -31.02 48.86
CA PRO A 310 35.44 -32.31 49.47
C PRO A 310 34.59 -33.66 49.46
N MET A 311 35.14 -34.88 49.76
CA MET A 311 34.57 -36.30 49.54
C MET A 311 34.32 -37.32 50.74
N THR A 312 33.59 -38.50 50.57
CA THR A 312 33.30 -39.63 51.58
C THR A 312 33.04 -41.13 51.07
N CYS A 313 33.74 -42.25 51.51
CA CYS A 313 33.61 -43.68 50.97
C CYS A 313 33.20 -44.89 51.92
N PRO A 314 32.52 -45.99 51.46
CA PRO A 314 32.03 -47.16 52.28
C PRO A 314 32.81 -48.53 52.20
N PRO A 315 32.56 -49.56 53.08
CA PRO A 315 33.15 -50.92 53.05
C PRO A 315 32.97 -51.71 51.75
N GLY A 316 33.94 -52.56 51.41
CA GLY A 316 34.03 -53.15 50.08
C GLY A 316 34.56 -52.20 49.01
N SER A 317 34.88 -50.93 49.36
CA SER A 317 35.20 -49.84 48.42
C SER A 317 36.36 -48.93 48.89
N ALA A 318 37.10 -48.31 47.96
CA ALA A 318 38.27 -47.45 48.22
C ALA A 318 38.48 -46.34 47.16
N SER A 319 39.18 -45.22 47.46
CA SER A 319 39.42 -44.14 46.47
C SER A 319 40.77 -43.41 46.60
N ALA A 320 41.47 -43.16 45.49
CA ALA A 320 42.77 -42.46 45.45
C ALA A 320 42.86 -41.35 44.37
N MET A 321 41.73 -40.81 43.92
CA MET A 321 41.64 -40.03 42.68
C MET A 321 41.96 -38.52 42.86
N LEU A 322 42.79 -37.97 41.96
CA LEU A 322 42.99 -36.52 41.74
C LEU A 322 41.94 -36.01 40.74
N GLY A 323 41.35 -34.83 41.00
CA GLY A 323 40.27 -34.28 40.17
C GLY A 323 39.00 -35.12 40.26
N ALA A 324 38.52 -35.41 41.47
CA ALA A 324 37.32 -36.22 41.62
C ALA A 324 36.10 -35.52 40.99
N LEU A 325 35.12 -36.29 40.53
CA LEU A 325 33.99 -35.77 39.77
C LEU A 325 32.78 -35.48 40.65
N THR A 326 32.61 -36.28 41.69
CA THR A 326 31.50 -36.18 42.64
C THR A 326 31.96 -36.56 44.04
N GLU A 327 31.09 -36.36 45.02
CA GLU A 327 31.37 -36.56 46.44
C GLU A 327 31.72 -38.01 46.83
N ARG A 328 31.29 -39.00 46.04
CA ARG A 328 31.45 -40.44 46.33
C ARG A 328 31.80 -41.33 45.13
N ASP A 329 31.80 -40.83 43.89
CA ASP A 329 31.92 -41.76 42.73
C ASP A 329 33.31 -42.34 42.53
N SER A 330 34.36 -41.68 43.01
CA SER A 330 35.69 -42.28 42.95
C SER A 330 35.90 -43.37 44.01
N CYS A 331 34.91 -43.66 44.86
CA CYS A 331 34.89 -44.78 45.79
C CYS A 331 34.58 -46.07 45.02
N THR A 332 35.61 -46.80 44.61
CA THR A 332 35.44 -48.00 43.79
C THR A 332 35.30 -49.24 44.65
N LEU A 333 34.23 -49.99 44.43
CA LEU A 333 34.06 -51.37 44.92
C LEU A 333 35.21 -52.24 44.41
N CYS A 334 35.65 -53.20 45.21
CA CYS A 334 36.66 -54.14 44.77
C CYS A 334 36.12 -55.05 43.67
N ALA A 335 36.89 -55.14 42.59
CA ALA A 335 36.52 -55.84 41.37
C ALA A 335 36.24 -57.33 41.61
N ALA A 336 35.42 -57.93 40.73
CA ALA A 336 35.25 -59.38 40.66
C ALA A 336 36.63 -60.05 40.60
N GLY A 337 36.90 -60.99 41.51
CA GLY A 337 38.26 -61.47 41.70
C GLY A 337 39.05 -60.81 42.86
N THR A 338 38.49 -59.81 43.58
CA THR A 338 39.14 -59.04 44.68
C THR A 338 38.17 -58.55 45.81
N PHE A 339 38.66 -58.13 47.00
CA PHE A 339 37.93 -57.76 48.25
C PHE A 339 38.56 -56.55 49.05
N SER A 340 37.80 -55.82 49.92
CA SER A 340 38.29 -54.72 50.83
C SER A 340 37.39 -54.41 52.06
N PRO A 341 37.94 -53.85 53.17
CA PRO A 341 37.19 -53.44 54.35
C PRO A 341 36.64 -51.98 54.43
N GLY A 342 37.01 -50.99 53.58
CA GLY A 342 36.39 -49.62 53.51
C GLY A 342 37.20 -48.40 54.00
N ASN A 343 36.91 -47.18 53.48
CA ASN A 343 37.58 -45.88 53.78
C ASN A 343 39.10 -45.85 53.53
N THR A 344 39.58 -46.77 52.69
CA THR A 344 40.98 -46.91 52.30
C THR A 344 41.17 -46.42 50.87
N THR A 345 42.42 -46.48 50.40
CA THR A 345 42.79 -46.07 49.04
C THR A 345 42.94 -47.24 48.05
N GLN A 346 42.91 -48.55 48.45
CA GLN A 346 43.13 -49.77 47.57
C GLN A 346 42.50 -51.15 48.06
N CYS A 347 42.41 -52.22 47.19
CA CYS A 347 41.74 -53.58 47.33
C CYS A 347 42.66 -54.85 47.11
N ALA A 348 42.26 -56.12 47.47
CA ALA A 348 43.08 -57.41 47.46
C ALA A 348 42.42 -58.71 46.80
N PRO A 349 43.09 -59.80 46.31
CA PRO A 349 42.54 -60.86 45.36
C PRO A 349 41.84 -62.18 45.89
N THR A 350 41.09 -62.95 45.01
CA THR A 350 40.29 -64.22 45.27
C THR A 350 40.71 -65.50 44.46
N GLN A 351 40.09 -66.70 44.66
CA GLN A 351 40.51 -68.02 44.06
C GLN A 351 39.37 -69.00 43.52
N CYS A 352 38.92 -68.96 42.24
CA CYS A 352 37.85 -69.83 41.63
C CYS A 352 38.28 -70.83 40.50
N PRO A 353 37.49 -71.86 40.05
CA PRO A 353 37.86 -72.84 38.98
C PRO A 353 37.43 -72.52 37.51
N PRO A 354 38.02 -73.13 36.44
CA PRO A 354 37.70 -72.86 35.00
C PRO A 354 36.25 -73.16 34.59
N GLY A 355 35.70 -72.31 33.71
CA GLY A 355 34.25 -72.28 33.43
C GLY A 355 33.41 -71.62 34.53
N SER A 356 34.03 -71.03 35.58
CA SER A 356 33.35 -70.35 36.71
C SER A 356 34.14 -69.13 37.28
N SER A 357 33.49 -68.17 37.94
CA SER A 357 34.14 -66.96 38.55
C SER A 357 33.39 -66.36 39.76
N ALA A 358 34.05 -65.52 40.58
CA ALA A 358 33.45 -64.82 41.74
C ALA A 358 33.06 -63.36 41.41
N PRO A 359 31.93 -62.84 41.94
CA PRO A 359 31.39 -61.51 41.63
C PRO A 359 32.09 -60.37 42.38
N SER A 360 31.87 -59.14 41.92
CA SER A 360 32.39 -57.89 42.51
C SER A 360 31.79 -57.57 43.88
N GLY A 361 32.56 -56.87 44.72
CA GLY A 361 32.14 -56.54 46.10
C GLY A 361 32.27 -57.72 47.05
N ALA A 362 33.09 -58.71 46.68
CA ALA A 362 33.43 -59.81 47.57
C ALA A 362 34.01 -59.22 48.85
N SER A 363 33.49 -59.67 49.99
CA SER A 363 34.05 -59.38 51.30
C SER A 363 35.00 -60.51 51.77
N ASP A 364 35.07 -61.62 51.01
CA ASP A 364 35.78 -62.87 51.34
C ASP A 364 36.33 -63.57 50.06
N ALA A 365 37.37 -64.38 50.20
CA ALA A 365 38.23 -64.82 49.09
C ALA A 365 37.79 -66.10 48.32
N VAL A 366 36.83 -66.92 48.80
CA VAL A 366 36.47 -68.21 48.15
C VAL A 366 34.97 -68.52 48.11
N LYS A 367 34.16 -68.02 49.05
CA LYS A 367 32.76 -68.46 49.23
C LYS A 367 31.76 -67.99 48.15
N ASN A 368 32.22 -67.36 47.08
CA ASN A 368 31.37 -66.59 46.16
C ASN A 368 31.44 -66.97 44.64
N CYS A 369 31.89 -68.16 44.16
CA CYS A 369 32.07 -68.49 42.71
C CYS A 369 30.86 -69.17 41.92
N THR A 370 30.63 -68.93 40.59
CA THR A 370 29.51 -69.46 39.70
C THR A 370 29.82 -69.70 38.17
N VAL A 371 29.02 -70.51 37.40
CA VAL A 371 29.20 -70.97 35.96
C VAL A 371 28.65 -70.01 34.86
N CYS A 372 29.11 -70.10 33.59
CA CYS A 372 28.89 -69.12 32.48
C CYS A 372 27.92 -69.58 31.34
N ALA A 373 27.27 -68.65 30.62
CA ALA A 373 26.05 -68.86 29.80
C ALA A 373 26.22 -68.57 28.27
N ALA A 374 25.19 -68.80 27.43
CA ALA A 374 25.20 -68.46 25.99
C ALA A 374 25.59 -66.99 25.74
N GLY A 375 26.60 -66.77 24.89
CA GLY A 375 27.16 -65.44 24.66
C GLY A 375 28.30 -65.03 25.62
N THR A 376 28.66 -65.85 26.63
CA THR A 376 29.79 -65.60 27.55
C THR A 376 30.75 -66.80 27.67
N PHE A 377 32.00 -66.53 28.08
CA PHE A 377 33.07 -67.52 28.28
C PHE A 377 33.88 -67.25 29.57
N CYS A 378 34.49 -68.28 30.15
CA CYS A 378 35.18 -68.19 31.46
C CYS A 378 36.42 -69.09 31.60
N GLU A 379 37.57 -68.48 31.91
CA GLU A 379 38.85 -69.18 32.05
C GLU A 379 39.16 -69.72 33.47
N GLY A 380 38.55 -69.16 34.52
CA GLY A 380 38.77 -69.53 35.95
C GLY A 380 39.83 -68.68 36.70
N GLY A 381 39.90 -68.83 38.04
CA GLY A 381 40.86 -68.17 38.93
C GLY A 381 40.32 -66.89 39.60
N SER A 382 41.14 -65.84 39.61
CA SER A 382 40.70 -64.46 39.89
C SER A 382 40.15 -63.76 38.63
N LYS A 383 39.97 -64.51 37.53
CA LYS A 383 39.45 -64.00 36.25
C LYS A 383 37.93 -64.10 36.20
N GLY A 384 37.30 -63.05 35.67
CA GLY A 384 35.84 -62.89 35.60
C GLY A 384 35.19 -63.62 34.43
N VAL A 385 33.87 -63.47 34.34
CA VAL A 385 33.09 -63.85 33.15
C VAL A 385 33.36 -62.85 32.04
N GLU A 386 33.72 -63.34 30.85
CA GLU A 386 33.96 -62.50 29.68
C GLU A 386 32.95 -62.81 28.57
N THR A 387 32.69 -61.84 27.70
CA THR A 387 31.70 -61.99 26.62
C THR A 387 32.34 -62.57 25.38
N THR A 388 31.59 -63.39 24.65
CA THR A 388 32.00 -63.79 23.30
C THR A 388 32.02 -62.57 22.37
N ALA A 389 32.95 -62.57 21.42
CA ALA A 389 33.27 -61.44 20.55
C ALA A 389 32.93 -61.75 19.08
N CYS A 390 31.73 -62.26 18.82
CA CYS A 390 31.22 -62.42 17.47
C CYS A 390 31.10 -61.07 16.75
N GLN A 391 31.41 -61.02 15.47
CA GLN A 391 31.25 -59.79 14.69
C GLN A 391 29.76 -59.43 14.56
N PRO A 392 29.38 -58.14 14.48
CA PRO A 392 28.02 -57.74 14.12
C PRO A 392 27.53 -58.45 12.85
N GLY A 393 26.30 -58.94 12.89
CA GLY A 393 25.75 -59.86 11.90
C GLY A 393 26.00 -61.35 12.20
N PHE A 394 26.67 -61.72 13.31
CA PHE A 394 26.99 -63.10 13.73
C PHE A 394 26.70 -63.38 15.24
N ALA A 395 26.53 -64.64 15.68
CA ALA A 395 26.17 -65.04 17.07
C ALA A 395 26.79 -66.38 17.58
N SER A 396 26.95 -66.58 18.92
CA SER A 396 27.64 -67.73 19.60
C SER A 396 26.75 -68.70 20.43
N PRO A 397 27.21 -69.93 20.78
CA PRO A 397 26.52 -70.91 21.67
C PRO A 397 26.82 -70.78 23.20
N ALA A 398 26.24 -71.65 24.06
CA ALA A 398 26.44 -71.73 25.54
C ALA A 398 27.52 -72.71 25.97
N ASN A 399 28.24 -72.42 27.07
CA ASN A 399 29.42 -73.12 27.64
C ASN A 399 30.78 -72.80 26.98
N ALA A 400 30.86 -71.69 26.27
CA ALA A 400 32.09 -71.28 25.59
C ALA A 400 33.24 -71.11 26.59
N ASP A 401 34.42 -71.57 26.19
CA ASP A 401 35.70 -71.42 26.90
C ASP A 401 36.68 -70.52 26.11
N SER A 402 36.28 -70.08 24.90
CA SER A 402 37.04 -69.18 24.01
C SER A 402 36.17 -68.01 23.51
N PRO A 403 36.76 -66.82 23.29
CA PRO A 403 36.04 -65.62 22.90
C PRO A 403 35.52 -65.55 21.46
N LYS A 404 36.05 -66.28 20.46
CA LYS A 404 35.74 -66.01 19.03
C LYS A 404 35.53 -67.21 18.13
N ASP A 405 36.00 -68.38 18.51
CA ASP A 405 36.19 -69.48 17.56
C ASP A 405 34.88 -70.23 17.21
N GLN A 406 33.71 -69.71 17.64
CA GLN A 406 32.42 -70.41 17.59
C GLN A 406 31.21 -69.50 17.20
N CYS A 407 31.32 -68.64 16.15
CA CYS A 407 30.28 -67.66 15.72
C CYS A 407 29.62 -67.94 14.32
N ALA A 408 28.31 -67.67 14.11
CA ALA A 408 27.56 -67.90 12.83
C ALA A 408 26.71 -66.71 12.31
N VAL A 409 26.54 -66.52 10.97
CA VAL A 409 25.92 -65.34 10.29
C VAL A 409 24.38 -65.30 10.27
N CYS A 410 23.78 -64.10 10.34
CA CYS A 410 22.33 -63.86 10.23
C CYS A 410 21.84 -63.62 8.78
N SER A 411 20.73 -64.25 8.37
CA SER A 411 20.16 -64.19 7.01
C SER A 411 19.39 -62.88 6.69
N GLN A 412 19.08 -62.62 5.40
CA GLN A 412 18.30 -61.45 4.95
C GLN A 412 16.96 -61.33 5.71
N GLY A 413 16.65 -60.13 6.19
CA GLY A 413 15.47 -59.90 7.05
C GLY A 413 15.71 -60.22 8.54
N SER A 414 16.95 -60.57 8.92
CA SER A 414 17.38 -60.75 10.30
C SER A 414 18.67 -59.95 10.58
N PHE A 415 18.85 -59.51 11.82
CA PHE A 415 20.00 -58.74 12.29
C PHE A 415 20.59 -59.28 13.59
N SER A 416 21.87 -59.02 13.85
CA SER A 416 22.53 -59.18 15.15
C SER A 416 23.53 -58.05 15.39
N THR A 417 23.55 -57.48 16.58
CA THR A 417 24.53 -56.45 16.97
C THR A 417 25.93 -57.00 17.24
N GLY A 418 26.13 -58.31 17.15
CA GLY A 418 27.40 -58.97 17.47
C GLY A 418 27.66 -59.09 18.97
N GLY A 419 28.84 -59.60 19.32
CA GLY A 419 29.20 -59.98 20.68
C GLY A 419 28.42 -61.21 21.15
N ALA A 420 27.69 -61.05 22.25
CA ALA A 420 26.82 -62.08 22.83
C ALA A 420 25.42 -62.18 22.18
N ALA A 421 25.09 -61.26 21.25
CA ALA A 421 23.74 -61.11 20.71
C ALA A 421 23.39 -62.16 19.65
N GLN A 422 22.17 -62.70 19.75
CA GLN A 422 21.62 -63.70 18.82
C GLN A 422 20.83 -63.03 17.68
N CYS A 423 20.71 -63.72 16.53
CA CYS A 423 19.98 -63.21 15.36
C CYS A 423 18.48 -62.96 15.66
N LYS A 424 17.95 -61.82 15.23
CA LYS A 424 16.55 -61.38 15.42
C LYS A 424 15.98 -60.79 14.13
N ALA A 425 14.66 -60.83 13.93
CA ALA A 425 14.02 -60.28 12.73
C ALA A 425 14.13 -58.73 12.64
N THR A 426 14.28 -58.20 11.43
CA THR A 426 14.29 -56.75 11.14
C THR A 426 12.87 -56.16 11.14
N LYS A 427 12.77 -54.85 11.38
CA LYS A 427 11.50 -54.09 11.42
C LYS A 427 11.53 -52.92 10.45
N CYS A 428 11.88 -53.17 9.19
CA CYS A 428 11.93 -52.08 8.21
C CYS A 428 10.55 -51.48 7.96
N PRO A 429 10.46 -50.14 7.84
CA PRO A 429 9.21 -49.49 7.50
C PRO A 429 8.77 -49.88 6.07
N PRO A 430 7.46 -49.82 5.76
CA PRO A 430 6.97 -49.93 4.38
C PRO A 430 7.73 -48.94 3.47
N GLY A 431 8.13 -49.41 2.29
CA GLY A 431 8.99 -48.66 1.37
C GLY A 431 10.49 -48.96 1.51
N SER A 432 10.92 -49.81 2.45
CA SER A 432 12.33 -50.14 2.69
C SER A 432 12.59 -51.63 3.00
N SER A 433 13.83 -52.11 2.82
CA SER A 433 14.25 -53.49 3.14
C SER A 433 15.68 -53.59 3.69
N ALA A 434 15.98 -54.59 4.52
CA ALA A 434 17.31 -54.81 5.12
C ALA A 434 18.13 -55.88 4.36
N PRO A 435 19.44 -55.67 4.16
CA PRO A 435 20.34 -56.66 3.54
C PRO A 435 20.70 -57.82 4.49
N ALA A 436 21.31 -58.90 3.97
CA ALA A 436 21.86 -59.99 4.79
C ALA A 436 23.05 -59.52 5.64
N GLY A 437 23.21 -60.04 6.86
CA GLY A 437 24.23 -59.57 7.80
C GLY A 437 23.92 -58.20 8.43
N ALA A 438 22.64 -57.79 8.44
CA ALA A 438 22.24 -56.57 9.11
C ALA A 438 22.68 -56.57 10.58
N THR A 439 23.15 -55.43 11.06
CA THR A 439 23.67 -55.22 12.40
C THR A 439 22.66 -54.53 13.32
N ASP A 440 21.57 -54.02 12.76
CA ASP A 440 20.50 -53.32 13.48
C ASP A 440 19.11 -53.66 12.94
N ALA A 441 18.09 -53.55 13.80
CA ALA A 441 16.70 -53.87 13.49
C ALA A 441 16.08 -52.94 12.43
N THR A 442 16.53 -51.69 12.36
CA THR A 442 15.88 -50.59 11.63
C THR A 442 16.85 -49.62 10.97
N ALA A 443 18.08 -49.49 11.48
CA ALA A 443 19.04 -48.49 11.01
C ALA A 443 19.66 -48.82 9.64
N GLN A 444 19.54 -50.08 9.19
CA GLN A 444 20.07 -50.54 7.91
C GLN A 444 18.96 -50.94 6.93
N CYS A 445 17.82 -50.29 7.05
CA CYS A 445 16.74 -50.37 6.07
C CYS A 445 17.06 -49.42 4.91
N VAL A 446 17.18 -49.98 3.71
CA VAL A 446 17.43 -49.23 2.48
C VAL A 446 16.10 -48.99 1.77
N GLU A 447 15.84 -47.74 1.40
CA GLU A 447 14.65 -47.35 0.64
C GLU A 447 14.63 -48.03 -0.73
N CYS A 448 13.44 -48.46 -1.15
CA CYS A 448 13.26 -48.99 -2.49
C CYS A 448 13.37 -47.85 -3.53
N PRO A 449 14.16 -48.04 -4.62
CA PRO A 449 14.31 -47.03 -5.66
C PRO A 449 12.99 -46.78 -6.41
N ALA A 450 12.87 -45.59 -7.01
CA ALA A 450 11.70 -45.20 -7.79
C ALA A 450 11.34 -46.26 -8.85
N GLY A 451 10.06 -46.64 -8.92
CA GLY A 451 9.57 -47.73 -9.78
C GLY A 451 9.50 -49.11 -9.11
N THR A 452 9.93 -49.25 -7.86
CA THR A 452 9.80 -50.47 -7.02
C THR A 452 9.15 -50.16 -5.68
N TYR A 453 8.58 -51.16 -4.99
CA TYR A 453 7.88 -51.01 -3.72
C TYR A 453 8.18 -52.14 -2.72
N SER A 454 8.01 -51.90 -1.42
CA SER A 454 8.06 -52.96 -0.39
C SER A 454 7.00 -52.74 0.68
N PRO A 455 6.26 -53.78 1.13
CA PRO A 455 5.34 -53.67 2.25
C PRO A 455 6.05 -53.54 3.62
N GLY A 456 7.39 -53.67 3.67
CA GLY A 456 8.20 -53.54 4.89
C GLY A 456 8.42 -54.85 5.66
N GLY A 457 8.97 -54.74 6.86
CA GLY A 457 9.32 -55.84 7.75
C GLY A 457 10.57 -56.59 7.30
N THR A 458 10.38 -57.82 6.81
CA THR A 458 11.43 -58.70 6.26
C THR A 458 11.40 -58.78 4.73
N SER A 459 10.47 -58.09 4.08
CA SER A 459 10.23 -58.18 2.63
C SER A 459 11.23 -57.36 1.82
N ALA A 460 11.78 -57.95 0.75
CA ALA A 460 12.64 -57.26 -0.21
C ALA A 460 11.84 -56.28 -1.10
N CYS A 461 12.53 -55.38 -1.81
CA CYS A 461 11.91 -54.50 -2.81
C CYS A 461 11.40 -55.30 -4.02
N LEU A 462 10.13 -55.10 -4.39
CA LEU A 462 9.38 -55.75 -5.47
C LEU A 462 9.06 -54.75 -6.60
N GLY A 463 8.95 -55.15 -7.86
CA GLY A 463 8.60 -54.22 -8.95
C GLY A 463 8.36 -54.88 -10.31
N PRO A 464 7.80 -54.15 -11.30
CA PRO A 464 7.58 -52.69 -11.34
C PRO A 464 6.23 -52.20 -10.76
N THR A 465 6.13 -50.90 -10.46
CA THR A 465 4.90 -50.19 -10.06
C THR A 465 3.94 -49.91 -11.22
N THR A 466 2.65 -49.68 -10.94
CA THR A 466 1.58 -49.57 -11.96
C THR A 466 0.90 -48.18 -12.01
N CYS A 467 1.66 -47.08 -12.00
CA CYS A 467 1.08 -45.73 -12.01
C CYS A 467 0.33 -45.37 -13.30
N ALA A 468 -0.73 -44.55 -13.20
CA ALA A 468 -1.45 -44.07 -14.38
C ALA A 468 -0.65 -42.99 -15.17
N PRO A 469 -0.89 -42.81 -16.48
CA PRO A 469 -0.31 -41.70 -17.24
C PRO A 469 -0.57 -40.35 -16.57
N GLY A 470 0.43 -39.47 -16.57
CA GLY A 470 0.44 -38.22 -15.80
C GLY A 470 0.95 -38.35 -14.36
N SER A 471 1.28 -39.57 -13.89
CA SER A 471 1.85 -39.83 -12.56
C SER A 471 3.07 -40.76 -12.61
N SER A 472 4.01 -40.57 -11.68
CA SER A 472 5.20 -41.42 -11.51
C SER A 472 5.30 -42.01 -10.11
N SER A 473 5.93 -43.18 -9.99
CA SER A 473 6.24 -43.78 -8.68
C SER A 473 7.40 -43.04 -8.01
N PRO A 474 7.23 -42.54 -6.77
CA PRO A 474 8.31 -41.93 -5.99
C PRO A 474 9.22 -43.00 -5.38
N VAL A 475 10.35 -42.56 -4.83
CA VAL A 475 11.20 -43.38 -3.95
C VAL A 475 10.42 -43.85 -2.72
N ALA A 476 10.80 -45.01 -2.17
CA ALA A 476 10.18 -45.62 -0.99
C ALA A 476 8.67 -45.94 -1.12
N ALA A 477 8.20 -46.35 -2.29
CA ALA A 477 6.81 -46.76 -2.47
C ALA A 477 6.45 -47.96 -1.58
N SER A 478 5.32 -47.90 -0.87
CA SER A 478 4.91 -48.93 0.09
C SER A 478 4.02 -50.02 -0.54
N THR A 479 3.41 -49.72 -1.69
CA THR A 479 2.53 -50.63 -2.44
C THR A 479 2.68 -50.40 -3.95
N ALA A 480 2.20 -51.34 -4.77
CA ALA A 480 2.29 -51.26 -6.23
C ALA A 480 1.60 -50.04 -6.88
N ASN A 481 0.59 -49.45 -6.22
CA ASN A 481 -0.21 -48.33 -6.74
C ASN A 481 -0.40 -47.16 -5.74
N GLY A 482 -0.20 -47.38 -4.44
CA GLY A 482 -0.58 -46.44 -3.37
C GLY A 482 0.39 -45.29 -3.11
N SER A 483 1.38 -45.06 -3.97
CA SER A 483 2.35 -43.96 -3.80
C SER A 483 2.52 -43.09 -5.05
N CYS A 484 1.74 -43.27 -6.11
CA CYS A 484 1.93 -42.52 -7.36
C CYS A 484 1.73 -41.00 -7.17
N ALA A 485 2.72 -40.21 -7.58
CA ALA A 485 2.69 -38.75 -7.54
C ALA A 485 2.41 -38.17 -8.93
N VAL A 486 1.42 -37.28 -9.04
CA VAL A 486 1.08 -36.57 -10.27
C VAL A 486 2.23 -35.64 -10.65
N CYS A 487 2.65 -35.65 -11.91
CA CYS A 487 3.69 -34.75 -12.40
C CYS A 487 3.26 -33.29 -12.26
N SER A 488 4.15 -32.46 -11.71
CA SER A 488 3.96 -31.02 -11.59
C SER A 488 3.73 -30.38 -12.96
N ALA A 489 3.07 -29.22 -12.98
CA ALA A 489 2.85 -28.48 -14.22
C ALA A 489 4.19 -28.18 -14.91
N GLY A 490 4.22 -28.25 -16.25
CA GLY A 490 5.46 -28.26 -17.03
C GLY A 490 6.09 -29.63 -17.24
N TYR A 491 5.67 -30.67 -16.52
CA TYR A 491 6.20 -32.04 -16.65
C TYR A 491 5.13 -33.05 -17.06
N TYR A 492 5.54 -34.10 -17.76
CA TYR A 492 4.67 -35.19 -18.22
C TYR A 492 5.22 -36.57 -17.85
N SER A 493 4.36 -37.58 -17.76
CA SER A 493 4.76 -38.99 -17.65
C SER A 493 3.80 -39.89 -18.41
N THR A 494 4.33 -40.93 -19.07
CA THR A 494 3.54 -41.96 -19.73
C THR A 494 2.96 -43.00 -18.75
N GLY A 495 3.29 -42.90 -17.46
CA GLY A 495 2.83 -43.81 -16.39
C GLY A 495 3.78 -44.97 -16.09
N VAL A 496 3.27 -45.97 -15.35
CA VAL A 496 3.95 -47.20 -14.94
C VAL A 496 5.16 -46.93 -14.04
N ASN A 497 6.38 -47.08 -14.57
CA ASN A 497 7.66 -46.80 -13.91
C ASN A 497 8.37 -45.59 -14.53
N ALA A 498 7.71 -44.84 -15.43
CA ALA A 498 8.29 -43.66 -16.07
C ALA A 498 8.31 -42.47 -15.10
N SER A 499 9.47 -41.83 -14.98
CA SER A 499 9.66 -40.58 -14.23
C SER A 499 9.01 -39.39 -14.96
N CYS A 500 8.74 -38.31 -14.21
CA CYS A 500 8.27 -37.07 -14.80
C CYS A 500 9.36 -36.40 -15.63
N LEU A 501 9.12 -36.23 -16.92
CA LEU A 501 10.01 -35.57 -17.89
C LEU A 501 9.49 -34.17 -18.25
N ILE A 502 10.38 -33.27 -18.68
CA ILE A 502 10.02 -31.91 -19.07
C ILE A 502 9.18 -31.94 -20.36
N SER A 503 8.05 -31.24 -20.36
CA SER A 503 7.21 -31.05 -21.55
C SER A 503 7.93 -30.24 -22.64
N SER A 504 7.57 -30.44 -23.90
CA SER A 504 8.16 -29.76 -25.07
C SER A 504 7.24 -28.69 -25.66
N CYS A 505 6.51 -27.94 -24.81
CA CYS A 505 5.62 -26.88 -25.25
C CYS A 505 6.40 -25.72 -25.88
N THR A 506 5.89 -25.15 -26.98
CA THR A 506 6.46 -23.96 -27.61
C THR A 506 6.20 -22.70 -26.76
N PRO A 507 7.02 -21.64 -26.88
CA PRO A 507 6.79 -20.38 -26.17
C PRO A 507 5.39 -19.82 -26.44
N GLY A 508 4.69 -19.40 -25.38
CA GLY A 508 3.27 -19.02 -25.42
C GLY A 508 2.29 -20.15 -25.10
N TYR A 509 2.78 -21.38 -24.92
CA TYR A 509 2.00 -22.55 -24.52
C TYR A 509 2.54 -23.14 -23.21
N GLY A 510 1.65 -23.48 -22.29
CA GLY A 510 1.96 -24.11 -21.00
C GLY A 510 1.45 -25.54 -20.91
N SER A 511 2.09 -26.38 -20.09
CA SER A 511 1.60 -27.73 -19.78
C SER A 511 0.94 -27.75 -18.40
N PRO A 512 -0.33 -28.14 -18.30
CA PRO A 512 -1.02 -28.24 -17.01
C PRO A 512 -0.45 -29.41 -16.18
N ARG A 513 -0.79 -29.43 -14.89
CA ARG A 513 -0.45 -30.52 -13.97
C ARG A 513 -1.02 -31.86 -14.46
N GLY A 514 -0.21 -32.92 -14.38
CA GLY A 514 -0.63 -34.28 -14.76
C GLY A 514 -0.67 -34.54 -16.27
N ALA A 515 0.15 -33.84 -17.05
CA ALA A 515 0.27 -34.10 -18.48
C ALA A 515 0.73 -35.54 -18.76
N SER A 516 0.07 -36.21 -19.71
CA SER A 516 0.39 -37.59 -20.11
C SER A 516 1.26 -37.66 -21.35
N SER A 517 1.52 -36.52 -22.01
CA SER A 517 2.27 -36.40 -23.25
C SER A 517 3.18 -35.18 -23.24
N ALA A 518 4.29 -35.25 -23.99
CA ALA A 518 5.26 -34.18 -24.13
C ALA A 518 4.69 -32.91 -24.80
N THR A 519 3.67 -33.05 -25.65
CA THR A 519 3.14 -31.93 -26.47
C THR A 519 1.62 -31.89 -26.55
N ALA A 520 0.91 -33.02 -26.42
CA ALA A 520 -0.54 -33.06 -26.63
C ALA A 520 -1.34 -32.33 -25.54
N ASN A 521 -0.75 -32.09 -24.37
CA ASN A 521 -1.37 -31.37 -23.27
C ASN A 521 -0.97 -29.88 -23.22
N CYS A 522 -0.22 -29.36 -24.19
CA CYS A 522 0.15 -27.95 -24.23
C CYS A 522 -1.04 -27.05 -24.58
N THR A 523 -1.39 -26.13 -23.70
CA THR A 523 -2.48 -25.16 -23.89
C THR A 523 -1.93 -23.76 -24.12
N GLN A 524 -2.55 -22.99 -25.01
CA GLN A 524 -2.14 -21.61 -25.27
C GLN A 524 -2.51 -20.73 -24.07
N CYS A 525 -1.60 -19.88 -23.63
CA CYS A 525 -1.90 -19.00 -22.49
C CYS A 525 -2.96 -17.95 -22.85
N ALA A 526 -3.99 -17.86 -22.01
CA ALA A 526 -5.04 -16.86 -22.11
C ALA A 526 -4.49 -15.44 -21.85
N PRO A 527 -5.23 -14.38 -22.21
CA PRO A 527 -4.81 -13.01 -21.93
C PRO A 527 -4.52 -12.81 -20.43
N GLY A 528 -3.50 -12.01 -20.12
CA GLY A 528 -3.01 -11.84 -18.75
C GLY A 528 -2.15 -13.01 -18.22
N HIS A 529 -1.88 -14.05 -19.02
CA HIS A 529 -1.01 -15.16 -18.65
C HIS A 529 0.08 -15.38 -19.69
N PHE A 530 1.26 -15.84 -19.26
CA PHE A 530 2.39 -16.11 -20.12
C PHE A 530 3.05 -17.46 -19.81
N SER A 531 3.75 -18.04 -20.78
CA SER A 531 4.65 -19.18 -20.57
C SER A 531 5.85 -19.08 -21.50
N PRO A 532 7.10 -19.20 -20.99
CA PRO A 532 8.29 -19.28 -21.84
C PRO A 532 8.36 -20.57 -22.69
N GLY A 533 7.42 -21.51 -22.51
CA GLY A 533 7.46 -22.85 -23.10
C GLY A 533 8.28 -23.82 -22.25
N ALA A 534 8.26 -25.10 -22.60
CA ALA A 534 9.02 -26.22 -22.03
C ALA A 534 9.31 -26.19 -20.51
N GLY A 535 8.58 -26.99 -19.72
CA GLY A 535 8.80 -27.07 -18.26
C GLY A 535 8.03 -26.06 -17.42
N PHE A 536 7.19 -25.23 -18.07
CA PHE A 536 6.41 -24.19 -17.41
C PHE A 536 4.92 -24.27 -17.79
N ASP A 537 4.07 -23.96 -16.82
CA ASP A 537 2.63 -23.72 -17.03
C ASP A 537 2.37 -22.26 -17.44
N CYS A 538 1.15 -21.95 -17.85
CA CYS A 538 0.70 -20.57 -18.02
C CYS A 538 0.64 -19.88 -16.65
N GLN A 539 1.55 -18.94 -16.42
CA GLN A 539 1.65 -18.17 -15.19
C GLN A 539 1.03 -16.78 -15.37
N PRO A 540 0.50 -16.15 -14.31
CA PRO A 540 -0.04 -14.81 -14.40
C PRO A 540 1.05 -13.81 -14.79
N MET A 541 0.69 -12.86 -15.65
CA MET A 541 1.57 -11.75 -16.05
C MET A 541 1.79 -10.77 -14.90
N THR A 542 2.83 -9.96 -15.02
CA THR A 542 3.21 -8.92 -14.05
C THR A 542 3.11 -7.54 -14.69
N CYS A 543 2.03 -7.27 -15.43
CA CYS A 543 1.82 -5.94 -15.99
C CYS A 543 1.73 -4.90 -14.85
N PRO A 544 2.34 -3.71 -15.00
CA PRO A 544 2.22 -2.66 -14.00
C PRO A 544 0.75 -2.25 -13.76
N PRO A 545 0.41 -1.71 -12.58
CA PRO A 545 -0.89 -1.07 -12.36
C PRO A 545 -1.15 0.01 -13.43
N GLY A 546 -2.37 0.06 -13.98
CA GLY A 546 -2.73 0.89 -15.13
C GLY A 546 -2.51 0.25 -16.49
N TRP A 547 -1.89 -0.94 -16.53
CA TRP A 547 -1.53 -1.64 -17.76
C TRP A 547 -2.11 -3.04 -17.78
N ALA A 548 -2.49 -3.52 -18.96
CA ALA A 548 -2.98 -4.87 -19.17
C ALA A 548 -2.46 -5.43 -20.50
N SER A 549 -2.47 -6.75 -20.64
CA SER A 549 -2.19 -7.41 -21.92
C SER A 549 -3.40 -8.23 -22.35
N ASN A 550 -3.98 -7.85 -23.48
CA ASN A 550 -5.05 -8.63 -24.11
C ASN A 550 -4.49 -9.67 -25.11
N PHE A 551 -3.19 -9.97 -25.02
CA PHE A 551 -2.50 -10.83 -25.98
C PHE A 551 -2.58 -12.30 -25.56
N THR A 552 -3.03 -13.17 -26.46
CA THR A 552 -3.00 -14.62 -26.26
C THR A 552 -1.64 -15.20 -26.64
N GLY A 553 -1.17 -16.18 -25.87
CA GLY A 553 0.13 -16.82 -26.10
C GLY A 553 1.34 -15.92 -25.77
N ALA A 554 1.24 -15.10 -24.72
CA ALA A 554 2.39 -14.35 -24.24
C ALA A 554 3.51 -15.30 -23.79
N TYR A 555 4.76 -14.98 -24.11
CA TYR A 555 5.92 -15.81 -23.79
C TYR A 555 6.88 -15.19 -22.76
N ARG A 556 6.57 -13.97 -22.28
CA ARG A 556 7.30 -13.27 -21.19
C ARG A 556 6.32 -12.53 -20.28
N SER A 557 6.71 -12.31 -19.03
CA SER A 557 5.88 -11.76 -17.95
C SER A 557 5.31 -10.35 -18.20
N VAL A 558 5.94 -9.57 -19.07
CA VAL A 558 5.53 -8.21 -19.45
C VAL A 558 5.30 -8.06 -20.97
N HIS A 559 5.07 -9.18 -21.67
CA HIS A 559 4.93 -9.16 -23.13
C HIS A 559 3.66 -8.44 -23.57
N ARG A 560 3.83 -7.32 -24.30
CA ARG A 560 2.73 -6.49 -24.82
C ARG A 560 1.74 -5.98 -23.75
N CYS A 561 2.22 -5.68 -22.54
CA CYS A 561 1.45 -4.85 -21.62
C CYS A 561 1.26 -3.47 -22.27
N VAL A 562 0.01 -3.02 -22.36
CA VAL A 562 -0.38 -1.69 -22.88
C VAL A 562 -1.17 -0.96 -21.81
N ALA A 563 -1.02 0.37 -21.75
CA ALA A 563 -1.80 1.20 -20.84
C ALA A 563 -3.29 1.10 -21.18
N CYS A 564 -4.14 1.06 -20.16
CA CYS A 564 -5.59 1.10 -20.37
C CYS A 564 -5.99 2.47 -20.89
N ALA A 565 -6.75 2.52 -21.99
CA ALA A 565 -7.24 3.76 -22.58
C ALA A 565 -8.03 4.61 -21.57
N ALA A 566 -8.08 5.92 -21.77
CA ALA A 566 -8.83 6.81 -20.89
C ALA A 566 -10.29 6.35 -20.70
N GLY A 567 -10.76 6.33 -19.44
CA GLY A 567 -12.06 5.78 -19.08
C GLY A 567 -12.04 4.27 -18.78
N TRP A 568 -10.86 3.65 -18.80
CA TRP A 568 -10.63 2.25 -18.44
C TRP A 568 -9.49 2.15 -17.42
N PHE A 569 -9.58 1.16 -16.54
CA PHE A 569 -8.59 0.91 -15.50
C PHE A 569 -8.16 -0.56 -15.44
N SER A 570 -6.98 -0.83 -14.88
CA SER A 570 -6.56 -2.18 -14.48
C SER A 570 -5.66 -2.11 -13.24
N PRO A 571 -5.89 -2.94 -12.20
CA PRO A 571 -4.99 -3.00 -11.04
C PRO A 571 -3.60 -3.58 -11.37
N GLY A 572 -3.36 -4.01 -12.62
CA GLY A 572 -2.14 -4.66 -13.06
C GLY A 572 -2.20 -6.18 -12.92
N GLY A 573 -1.06 -6.84 -13.13
CA GLY A 573 -0.95 -8.29 -13.09
C GLY A 573 -1.65 -8.98 -14.27
N PRO A 574 -2.48 -10.02 -14.04
CA PRO A 574 -3.19 -10.74 -15.10
C PRO A 574 -4.52 -10.07 -15.50
N GLU A 575 -4.91 -8.99 -14.84
CA GLU A 575 -6.22 -8.35 -15.04
C GLU A 575 -6.27 -7.54 -16.34
N GLN A 576 -7.39 -7.69 -17.06
CA GLN A 576 -7.68 -6.93 -18.28
C GLN A 576 -8.23 -5.53 -17.95
N CYS A 577 -8.10 -4.59 -18.89
CA CYS A 577 -8.70 -3.27 -18.75
C CYS A 577 -10.22 -3.37 -18.60
N LYS A 578 -10.74 -2.77 -17.54
CA LYS A 578 -12.17 -2.71 -17.20
C LYS A 578 -12.65 -1.26 -17.25
N PRO A 579 -13.93 -0.98 -17.54
CA PRO A 579 -14.44 0.39 -17.54
C PRO A 579 -14.26 1.04 -16.16
N ALA A 580 -13.77 2.28 -16.14
CA ALA A 580 -13.73 3.09 -14.93
C ALA A 580 -15.16 3.41 -14.48
N LYS A 581 -15.34 3.62 -13.17
CA LYS A 581 -16.62 3.91 -12.52
C LYS A 581 -16.67 5.36 -12.04
N CYS A 582 -16.25 6.29 -12.89
CA CYS A 582 -16.25 7.69 -12.51
C CYS A 582 -17.67 8.24 -12.31
N PRO A 583 -17.90 9.09 -11.28
CA PRO A 583 -19.17 9.77 -11.13
C PRO A 583 -19.44 10.73 -12.31
N PRO A 584 -20.70 11.07 -12.61
CA PRO A 584 -21.03 12.10 -13.61
C PRO A 584 -20.31 13.42 -13.32
N GLY A 585 -19.82 14.08 -14.37
CA GLY A 585 -18.96 15.26 -14.26
C GLY A 585 -17.47 14.96 -14.16
N TYR A 586 -17.09 13.69 -14.04
CA TYR A 586 -15.70 13.24 -13.92
C TYR A 586 -15.30 12.30 -15.06
N SER A 587 -14.00 12.27 -15.34
CA SER A 587 -13.41 11.35 -16.31
C SER A 587 -12.16 10.70 -15.74
N SER A 588 -11.91 9.44 -16.13
CA SER A 588 -10.72 8.69 -15.75
C SER A 588 -9.62 8.88 -16.81
N PRO A 589 -8.37 9.08 -16.39
CA PRO A 589 -7.25 9.21 -17.31
C PRO A 589 -6.88 7.87 -17.96
N GLU A 590 -6.06 7.93 -19.00
CA GLU A 590 -5.35 6.75 -19.52
C GLU A 590 -4.39 6.22 -18.45
N GLY A 591 -4.33 4.89 -18.31
CA GLY A 591 -3.46 4.23 -17.34
C GLY A 591 -4.01 4.23 -15.91
N ALA A 592 -5.33 4.40 -15.73
CA ALA A 592 -5.93 4.29 -14.40
C ALA A 592 -5.71 2.90 -13.80
N ASP A 593 -5.30 2.82 -12.53
CA ASP A 593 -5.07 1.56 -11.81
C ASP A 593 -6.21 1.19 -10.84
N VAL A 594 -7.13 2.12 -10.60
CA VAL A 594 -8.29 1.95 -9.73
C VAL A 594 -9.57 2.43 -10.40
N ALA A 595 -10.69 1.80 -10.03
CA ALA A 595 -11.98 2.03 -10.68
C ALA A 595 -12.55 3.44 -10.48
N GLU A 596 -12.36 4.04 -9.29
CA GLU A 596 -13.15 5.22 -8.85
C GLU A 596 -12.29 6.34 -8.26
N ARG A 597 -11.10 6.04 -7.71
CA ARG A 597 -10.29 7.03 -6.97
C ARG A 597 -9.40 7.91 -7.85
N GLN A 598 -9.33 7.62 -9.15
CA GLN A 598 -8.55 8.37 -10.14
C GLN A 598 -9.44 9.14 -11.13
N CYS A 599 -10.63 9.53 -10.67
CA CYS A 599 -11.55 10.32 -11.47
C CYS A 599 -11.27 11.82 -11.27
N SER A 600 -11.16 12.54 -12.37
CA SER A 600 -10.87 13.98 -12.38
C SER A 600 -12.08 14.77 -12.90
N PRO A 601 -12.45 15.89 -12.27
CA PRO A 601 -13.59 16.68 -12.71
C PRO A 601 -13.28 17.36 -14.05
N CYS A 602 -14.25 17.38 -14.96
CA CYS A 602 -14.12 18.15 -16.20
C CYS A 602 -14.02 19.65 -15.89
N VAL A 603 -13.07 20.31 -16.56
CA VAL A 603 -12.87 21.77 -16.44
C VAL A 603 -14.12 22.54 -16.90
N ALA A 604 -14.25 23.78 -16.45
CA ALA A 604 -15.33 24.68 -16.91
C ALA A 604 -15.38 24.72 -18.44
N GLY A 605 -16.60 24.74 -18.99
CA GLY A 605 -16.84 24.63 -20.43
C GLY A 605 -16.95 23.21 -20.96
N HIS A 606 -16.66 22.17 -20.15
CA HIS A 606 -16.71 20.76 -20.55
C HIS A 606 -17.63 19.95 -19.63
N PHE A 607 -18.14 18.82 -20.14
CA PHE A 607 -19.00 17.90 -19.41
C PHE A 607 -18.60 16.44 -19.58
N SER A 608 -19.00 15.57 -18.65
CA SER A 608 -18.91 14.11 -18.78
C SER A 608 -20.13 13.42 -18.15
N LYS A 609 -20.60 12.34 -18.76
CA LYS A 609 -21.67 11.51 -18.19
C LYS A 609 -21.17 10.56 -17.07
N GLY A 610 -19.85 10.48 -16.87
CA GLY A 610 -19.23 9.54 -15.94
C GLY A 610 -18.98 8.17 -16.57
N GLY A 611 -18.50 7.22 -15.76
CA GLY A 611 -18.06 5.90 -16.22
C GLY A 611 -16.80 6.00 -17.08
N SER A 612 -16.87 5.48 -18.30
CA SER A 612 -15.80 5.54 -19.30
C SER A 612 -15.85 6.78 -20.21
N ASP A 613 -16.86 7.65 -20.06
CA ASP A 613 -16.96 8.88 -20.86
C ASP A 613 -15.88 9.90 -20.48
N GLN A 614 -15.22 10.45 -21.51
CA GLN A 614 -14.23 11.52 -21.40
C GLN A 614 -14.88 12.91 -21.44
N CYS A 615 -14.16 13.92 -20.94
CA CYS A 615 -14.62 15.30 -20.97
C CYS A 615 -14.82 15.80 -22.41
N LYS A 616 -16.03 16.27 -22.70
CA LYS A 616 -16.45 16.78 -24.02
C LYS A 616 -16.86 18.25 -23.92
N PRO A 617 -16.67 19.05 -24.98
CA PRO A 617 -17.09 20.45 -25.02
C PRO A 617 -18.61 20.58 -24.76
N ALA A 618 -19.01 21.47 -23.85
CA ALA A 618 -20.41 21.81 -23.60
C ALA A 618 -20.93 22.78 -24.67
N SER A 619 -22.25 22.87 -24.84
CA SER A 619 -22.90 23.72 -25.86
C SER A 619 -23.86 24.70 -25.19
N CYS A 620 -23.30 25.67 -24.45
CA CYS A 620 -24.06 26.66 -23.72
C CYS A 620 -24.51 27.84 -24.59
N LYS A 621 -25.60 28.51 -24.20
CA LYS A 621 -26.03 29.75 -24.85
C LYS A 621 -25.20 30.94 -24.35
N LEU A 622 -25.22 32.04 -25.09
CA LEU A 622 -24.61 33.31 -24.68
C LEU A 622 -25.07 33.68 -23.26
N GLY A 623 -24.12 34.07 -22.41
CA GLY A 623 -24.32 34.37 -21.00
C GLY A 623 -24.51 33.18 -20.05
N TYR A 624 -24.33 31.96 -20.57
CA TYR A 624 -24.30 30.73 -19.80
C TYR A 624 -22.99 29.99 -20.06
N ALA A 625 -22.48 29.29 -19.05
CA ALA A 625 -21.28 28.47 -19.15
C ALA A 625 -21.44 27.19 -18.34
N ALA A 626 -20.82 26.11 -18.80
CA ALA A 626 -20.78 24.86 -18.06
C ALA A 626 -19.79 25.02 -16.88
N PRO A 627 -20.24 24.84 -15.62
CA PRO A 627 -19.33 24.85 -14.47
C PRO A 627 -18.46 23.60 -14.47
N GLN A 628 -17.39 23.64 -13.67
CA GLN A 628 -16.60 22.44 -13.39
C GLN A 628 -17.51 21.29 -12.94
N GLY A 629 -17.25 20.08 -13.44
CA GLY A 629 -18.07 18.91 -13.11
C GLY A 629 -19.46 18.88 -13.76
N ALA A 630 -19.67 19.56 -14.89
CA ALA A 630 -20.92 19.47 -15.64
C ALA A 630 -21.19 18.03 -16.11
N THR A 631 -22.44 17.60 -16.00
CA THR A 631 -22.85 16.21 -16.24
C THR A 631 -23.46 15.99 -17.63
N SER A 632 -23.82 17.08 -18.31
CA SER A 632 -24.51 17.05 -19.60
C SER A 632 -24.08 18.24 -20.49
N PRO A 633 -24.29 18.14 -21.82
CA PRO A 633 -23.93 19.22 -22.75
C PRO A 633 -24.73 20.51 -22.55
N THR A 634 -25.86 20.43 -21.83
CA THR A 634 -26.76 21.56 -21.54
C THR A 634 -26.78 21.91 -20.05
N ASP A 635 -25.88 21.35 -19.26
CA ASP A 635 -25.74 21.60 -17.82
C ASP A 635 -25.00 22.94 -17.57
N CYS A 636 -25.62 24.00 -18.12
CA CYS A 636 -25.09 25.35 -18.26
C CYS A 636 -25.74 26.28 -17.23
N LEU A 637 -24.93 27.06 -16.53
CA LEU A 637 -25.39 28.03 -15.54
C LEU A 637 -25.14 29.46 -16.02
N PRO A 638 -26.01 30.42 -15.65
CA PRO A 638 -25.79 31.82 -15.97
C PRO A 638 -24.56 32.33 -15.23
N CYS A 639 -23.78 33.18 -15.88
CA CYS A 639 -22.65 33.84 -15.22
C CYS A 639 -23.14 34.87 -14.20
N ALA A 640 -22.45 34.96 -13.06
CA ALA A 640 -22.76 35.91 -12.01
C ALA A 640 -22.48 37.36 -12.45
N PRO A 641 -23.12 38.38 -11.85
CA PRO A 641 -22.79 39.79 -12.11
C PRO A 641 -21.29 40.06 -11.91
N GLY A 642 -20.70 40.85 -12.79
CA GLY A 642 -19.24 40.98 -12.89
C GLY A 642 -18.56 39.92 -13.76
N PHE A 643 -19.32 38.95 -14.29
CA PHE A 643 -18.85 37.95 -15.24
C PHE A 643 -19.80 37.83 -16.45
N TYR A 644 -19.23 37.49 -17.60
CA TYR A 644 -19.97 37.20 -18.81
C TYR A 644 -19.50 35.89 -19.47
N SER A 645 -20.31 35.35 -20.38
CA SER A 645 -19.95 34.21 -21.21
C SER A 645 -20.35 34.47 -22.65
N THR A 646 -19.47 34.11 -23.57
CA THR A 646 -19.66 34.18 -25.03
C THR A 646 -20.47 32.98 -25.58
N GLY A 647 -20.80 31.99 -24.74
CA GLY A 647 -21.53 30.78 -25.12
C GLY A 647 -20.63 29.68 -25.71
N GLY A 648 -21.21 28.50 -25.99
CA GLY A 648 -20.47 27.30 -26.39
C GLY A 648 -19.81 26.60 -25.19
N SER A 649 -18.51 26.29 -25.32
CA SER A 649 -17.71 25.61 -24.29
C SER A 649 -16.88 26.58 -23.46
N THR A 650 -17.32 27.82 -23.33
CA THR A 650 -16.60 28.88 -22.65
C THR A 650 -16.89 28.85 -21.16
N LYS A 651 -15.94 29.36 -20.37
CA LYS A 651 -16.10 29.57 -18.92
C LYS A 651 -16.71 30.95 -18.67
N CYS A 652 -17.18 31.21 -17.45
CA CYS A 652 -17.52 32.58 -17.08
C CYS A 652 -16.23 33.41 -16.91
N ILE A 653 -16.17 34.54 -17.61
CA ILE A 653 -15.01 35.43 -17.71
C ILE A 653 -15.30 36.71 -16.93
N ALA A 654 -14.35 37.16 -16.12
CA ALA A 654 -14.52 38.37 -15.31
C ALA A 654 -14.47 39.64 -16.18
N CYS A 655 -15.33 40.60 -15.89
CA CYS A 655 -15.40 41.86 -16.62
C CYS A 655 -14.31 42.84 -16.16
N GLY A 656 -13.62 43.46 -17.12
CA GLY A 656 -12.57 44.46 -16.88
C GLY A 656 -13.09 45.88 -16.62
N CYS A 657 -14.09 46.04 -15.74
CA CYS A 657 -14.72 47.34 -15.48
C CYS A 657 -13.93 48.21 -14.49
N ALA A 658 -14.03 49.55 -14.63
CA ALA A 658 -13.43 50.49 -13.69
C ALA A 658 -14.15 50.50 -12.34
N SER A 659 -13.45 50.86 -11.26
CA SER A 659 -14.01 50.96 -9.90
C SER A 659 -15.31 51.77 -9.89
N GLY A 660 -16.38 51.21 -9.32
CA GLY A 660 -17.72 51.80 -9.32
C GLY A 660 -18.63 51.37 -10.48
N SER A 661 -18.15 50.53 -11.39
CA SER A 661 -18.93 49.99 -12.52
C SER A 661 -18.77 48.46 -12.67
N THR A 662 -19.80 47.78 -13.18
CA THR A 662 -19.81 46.33 -13.41
C THR A 662 -20.67 45.94 -14.61
N CYS A 663 -20.39 44.78 -15.21
CA CYS A 663 -21.30 44.17 -16.16
C CYS A 663 -22.46 43.48 -15.42
N THR A 664 -23.68 43.95 -15.69
CA THR A 664 -24.90 43.43 -15.06
C THR A 664 -25.56 42.32 -15.87
N ALA A 665 -25.30 42.29 -17.18
CA ALA A 665 -25.82 41.29 -18.08
C ALA A 665 -24.81 40.15 -18.26
N SER A 666 -25.23 38.90 -18.06
CA SER A 666 -24.34 37.74 -18.19
C SER A 666 -23.88 37.49 -19.63
N ASN A 667 -24.58 38.07 -20.62
CA ASN A 667 -24.31 37.90 -22.05
C ASN A 667 -23.47 39.03 -22.68
N SER A 668 -22.99 40.00 -21.88
CA SER A 668 -22.27 41.16 -22.39
C SER A 668 -21.19 41.62 -21.42
N SER A 669 -20.02 42.00 -21.94
CA SER A 669 -18.93 42.61 -21.17
C SER A 669 -19.15 44.13 -20.92
N ALA A 670 -20.31 44.68 -21.31
CA ALA A 670 -20.62 46.10 -21.16
C ALA A 670 -20.73 46.53 -19.67
N CYS A 671 -19.94 47.53 -19.28
CA CYS A 671 -19.93 48.06 -17.93
C CYS A 671 -21.08 49.06 -17.71
N THR A 672 -21.79 48.89 -16.61
CA THR A 672 -22.84 49.78 -16.10
C THR A 672 -22.45 50.31 -14.72
N GLU A 673 -22.73 51.58 -14.43
CA GLU A 673 -22.48 52.14 -13.10
C GLU A 673 -23.30 51.40 -12.03
N CYS A 674 -22.70 51.16 -10.88
CA CYS A 674 -23.40 50.57 -9.76
C CYS A 674 -24.54 51.49 -9.27
N PRO A 675 -25.73 50.94 -8.92
CA PRO A 675 -26.83 51.72 -8.37
C PRO A 675 -26.41 52.63 -7.19
N PRO A 676 -27.07 53.79 -6.98
CA PRO A 676 -26.83 54.62 -5.81
C PRO A 676 -26.98 53.80 -4.52
N ASP A 677 -26.12 54.06 -3.52
CA ASP A 677 -25.91 53.24 -2.31
C ASP A 677 -25.18 51.89 -2.48
N THR A 678 -24.66 51.55 -3.67
CA THR A 678 -23.78 50.37 -3.87
C THR A 678 -22.36 50.74 -4.37
N ALA A 679 -21.38 49.86 -4.19
CA ALA A 679 -19.98 49.98 -4.63
C ALA A 679 -19.45 48.63 -5.15
N THR A 680 -18.45 48.63 -6.02
CA THR A 680 -17.79 47.40 -6.49
C THR A 680 -16.82 46.84 -5.44
N ALA A 681 -16.86 45.54 -5.16
CA ALA A 681 -15.89 44.84 -4.31
C ALA A 681 -14.58 44.50 -5.07
N HIS A 682 -13.46 44.38 -4.36
CA HIS A 682 -12.10 44.25 -4.91
C HIS A 682 -11.76 42.93 -5.62
N GLY A 683 -12.63 41.92 -5.62
CA GLY A 683 -12.33 40.59 -6.19
C GLY A 683 -12.80 40.39 -7.63
N TYR A 684 -14.10 40.61 -7.90
CA TYR A 684 -14.74 40.17 -9.15
C TYR A 684 -15.81 41.14 -9.69
N GLY A 685 -15.88 42.37 -9.17
CA GLY A 685 -16.62 43.46 -9.79
C GLY A 685 -18.12 43.57 -9.48
N ALA A 686 -18.75 42.70 -8.68
CA ALA A 686 -20.18 42.85 -8.34
C ALA A 686 -20.49 44.10 -7.48
N CYS A 687 -21.66 44.72 -7.67
CA CYS A 687 -22.13 45.85 -6.86
C CYS A 687 -22.69 45.39 -5.51
N ILE A 688 -22.11 45.88 -4.42
CA ILE A 688 -22.48 45.54 -3.04
C ILE A 688 -22.96 46.79 -2.29
N ALA A 689 -23.92 46.67 -1.38
CA ALA A 689 -24.46 47.83 -0.65
C ALA A 689 -23.40 48.47 0.28
N LYS A 690 -23.34 49.81 0.24
CA LYS A 690 -22.41 50.66 1.00
C LYS A 690 -22.77 50.76 2.49
N ARG A 691 -24.07 50.66 2.82
CA ARG A 691 -24.58 50.82 4.20
C ARG A 691 -24.58 49.49 4.95
N ARG A 692 -24.07 49.49 6.18
CA ARG A 692 -24.14 48.36 7.11
C ARG A 692 -25.28 48.56 8.11
N PRO A 693 -26.03 47.51 8.50
CA PRO A 693 -26.98 47.62 9.60
C PRO A 693 -26.27 47.98 10.91
N SER A 694 -26.92 48.78 11.77
CA SER A 694 -26.37 49.20 13.06
C SER A 694 -26.09 48.03 14.02
N SER A 695 -26.83 46.92 13.88
CA SER A 695 -26.60 45.64 14.54
C SER A 695 -26.68 44.49 13.53
N HIS A 696 -25.62 43.69 13.43
CA HIS A 696 -25.56 42.54 12.51
C HIS A 696 -24.58 41.47 13.01
N VAL A 697 -24.65 40.28 12.42
CA VAL A 697 -23.66 39.20 12.60
C VAL A 697 -22.99 38.92 11.25
N ASP A 698 -21.67 39.00 11.21
CA ASP A 698 -20.84 38.62 10.07
C ASP A 698 -20.58 37.11 10.10
N ALA A 699 -20.77 36.42 8.97
CA ALA A 699 -20.42 35.02 8.78
C ALA A 699 -19.61 34.80 7.50
N VAL A 700 -18.62 33.91 7.53
CA VAL A 700 -17.89 33.46 6.34
C VAL A 700 -18.23 32.00 6.05
N ILE A 701 -18.80 31.76 4.87
CA ILE A 701 -19.28 30.45 4.42
C ILE A 701 -18.44 30.00 3.23
N THR A 702 -17.75 28.87 3.35
CA THR A 702 -17.11 28.21 2.22
C THR A 702 -18.10 27.25 1.58
N LEU A 703 -18.31 27.39 0.28
CA LEU A 703 -19.16 26.53 -0.55
C LEU A 703 -18.28 25.77 -1.55
N GLY A 704 -18.37 24.45 -1.58
CA GLY A 704 -17.81 23.61 -2.65
C GLY A 704 -18.80 23.39 -3.78
N GLY A 705 -18.30 23.11 -4.98
CA GLY A 705 -19.15 22.81 -6.15
C GLY A 705 -19.24 23.93 -7.19
N TYR A 706 -18.95 25.17 -6.80
CA TYR A 706 -19.17 26.36 -7.62
C TYR A 706 -18.02 27.35 -7.43
N THR A 707 -17.46 27.86 -8.53
CA THR A 707 -16.57 29.05 -8.49
C THR A 707 -17.41 30.33 -8.32
N PRO A 708 -16.80 31.45 -7.88
CA PRO A 708 -17.50 32.73 -7.72
C PRO A 708 -18.29 33.16 -8.97
N ALA A 709 -17.72 32.86 -10.14
CA ALA A 709 -18.29 33.18 -11.44
C ALA A 709 -19.67 32.55 -11.73
N TYR A 710 -20.08 31.53 -10.96
CA TYR A 710 -21.38 30.87 -11.09
C TYR A 710 -22.34 31.20 -9.93
N VAL A 711 -21.92 31.96 -8.92
CA VAL A 711 -22.77 32.33 -7.77
C VAL A 711 -23.54 33.62 -8.10
N GLY A 712 -24.51 33.51 -9.00
CA GLY A 712 -25.39 34.62 -9.40
C GLY A 712 -26.49 34.95 -8.39
N GLN A 713 -27.32 35.95 -8.70
CA GLN A 713 -28.39 36.43 -7.80
C GLN A 713 -29.39 35.35 -7.37
N ALA A 714 -29.72 34.40 -8.25
CA ALA A 714 -30.59 33.28 -7.90
C ALA A 714 -29.98 32.40 -6.80
N PHE A 715 -28.68 32.09 -6.89
CA PHE A 715 -28.00 31.31 -5.85
C PHE A 715 -27.79 32.11 -4.56
N VAL A 716 -27.57 33.41 -4.67
CA VAL A 716 -27.53 34.32 -3.51
C VAL A 716 -28.88 34.32 -2.77
N ALA A 717 -30.00 34.40 -3.50
CA ALA A 717 -31.33 34.36 -2.91
C ALA A 717 -31.61 33.02 -2.18
N GLU A 718 -31.14 31.90 -2.73
CA GLU A 718 -31.24 30.60 -2.08
C GLU A 718 -30.37 30.49 -0.82
N ILE A 719 -29.15 31.04 -0.85
CA ILE A 719 -28.29 31.14 0.35
C ILE A 719 -28.97 31.98 1.43
N GLN A 720 -29.57 33.10 1.06
CA GLN A 720 -30.31 33.98 1.98
C GLN A 720 -31.52 33.27 2.58
N SER A 721 -32.34 32.60 1.75
CA SER A 721 -33.53 31.87 2.17
C SER A 721 -33.18 30.72 3.11
N ALA A 722 -32.17 29.90 2.77
CA ALA A 722 -31.72 28.78 3.58
C ALA A 722 -31.20 29.23 4.95
N LEU A 723 -30.42 30.32 4.99
CA LEU A 723 -29.92 30.88 6.25
C LEU A 723 -31.04 31.47 7.11
N LEU A 724 -32.00 32.19 6.52
CA LEU A 724 -33.16 32.72 7.25
C LEU A 724 -34.00 31.61 7.88
N GLN A 725 -34.21 30.50 7.17
CA GLN A 725 -34.95 29.35 7.70
C GLN A 725 -34.21 28.64 8.84
N LEU A 726 -32.89 28.54 8.78
CA LEU A 726 -32.07 27.83 9.78
C LEU A 726 -31.76 28.66 11.03
N ILE A 727 -31.70 29.99 10.90
CA ILE A 727 -31.40 30.92 12.00
C ILE A 727 -32.68 31.28 12.80
N GLY A 728 -33.87 31.17 12.20
CA GLY A 728 -35.15 31.40 12.86
C GLY A 728 -35.53 32.89 13.03
N ALA A 729 -36.56 33.17 13.83
CA ALA A 729 -37.25 34.47 13.93
C ALA A 729 -36.41 35.65 14.48
N GLY A 730 -35.12 35.45 14.77
CA GLY A 730 -34.21 36.48 15.28
C GLY A 730 -33.49 37.31 14.20
N ALA A 731 -33.47 36.84 12.94
CA ALA A 731 -32.84 37.54 11.82
C ALA A 731 -33.88 38.34 11.02
N THR A 732 -33.62 39.63 10.77
CA THR A 732 -34.50 40.52 10.01
C THR A 732 -34.19 40.50 8.51
N SER A 733 -32.92 40.34 8.14
CA SER A 733 -32.50 40.11 6.75
C SER A 733 -31.13 39.43 6.68
N VAL A 734 -30.84 38.78 5.55
CA VAL A 734 -29.52 38.20 5.24
C VAL A 734 -29.02 38.84 3.95
N GLU A 735 -27.82 39.42 3.97
CA GLU A 735 -27.18 40.08 2.84
C GLU A 735 -25.84 39.41 2.51
N VAL A 736 -25.67 38.94 1.28
CA VAL A 736 -24.36 38.47 0.80
C VAL A 736 -23.52 39.69 0.43
N ARG A 737 -22.38 39.86 1.11
CA ARG A 737 -21.48 41.00 0.95
C ARG A 737 -20.36 40.77 -0.04
N ASP A 738 -19.94 39.52 -0.21
CA ASP A 738 -18.81 39.21 -1.09
C ASP A 738 -18.81 37.74 -1.48
N VAL A 739 -18.28 37.44 -2.66
CA VAL A 739 -18.04 36.07 -3.12
C VAL A 739 -16.65 36.01 -3.74
N ASP A 740 -15.72 35.38 -3.02
CA ASP A 740 -14.32 35.25 -3.42
C ASP A 740 -13.98 33.79 -3.78
N ALA A 741 -12.89 33.59 -4.54
CA ALA A 741 -12.34 32.24 -4.69
C ALA A 741 -11.76 31.80 -3.34
N ALA A 742 -12.12 30.59 -2.90
CA ALA A 742 -11.56 30.06 -1.66
C ALA A 742 -10.09 29.63 -1.89
N PRO A 743 -9.21 29.83 -0.89
CA PRO A 743 -7.84 29.31 -0.95
C PRO A 743 -7.85 27.77 -1.03
N VAL A 744 -6.86 27.22 -1.75
CA VAL A 744 -6.75 25.78 -2.04
C VAL A 744 -6.15 25.07 -0.82
N ASP A 745 -6.95 24.84 0.22
CA ASP A 745 -6.53 24.05 1.40
C ASP A 745 -7.31 22.71 1.51
N ASP A 746 -6.52 21.64 1.64
CA ASP A 746 -6.79 20.22 1.91
C ASP A 746 -7.89 19.43 1.15
N VAL A 747 -7.35 18.43 0.43
CA VAL A 747 -7.78 17.05 0.10
C VAL A 747 -9.28 16.76 -0.02
N ASP A 748 -9.77 16.71 -1.26
CA ASP A 748 -10.47 15.51 -1.72
C ASP A 748 -10.29 15.36 -3.24
N THR A 749 -10.03 14.14 -3.73
CA THR A 749 -9.75 13.86 -5.17
C THR A 749 -10.93 14.14 -6.09
N LEU A 750 -12.09 14.44 -5.51
CA LEU A 750 -13.33 14.80 -6.18
C LEU A 750 -13.81 16.22 -5.84
N SER A 751 -13.01 17.07 -5.18
CA SER A 751 -13.53 18.39 -4.81
C SER A 751 -13.63 19.30 -6.03
N LEU A 752 -14.84 19.71 -6.35
CA LEU A 752 -15.07 20.81 -7.30
C LEU A 752 -14.56 22.12 -6.70
N SER A 753 -14.25 23.09 -7.55
CA SER A 753 -13.86 24.44 -7.16
C SER A 753 -14.73 25.03 -6.04
N ARG A 754 -14.09 25.75 -5.10
CA ARG A 754 -14.71 26.29 -3.89
C ARG A 754 -14.85 27.83 -3.96
N SER A 755 -15.93 28.36 -3.40
CA SER A 755 -16.20 29.79 -3.22
C SER A 755 -16.27 30.15 -1.75
N LEU A 756 -15.78 31.33 -1.39
CA LEU A 756 -15.90 31.92 -0.07
C LEU A 756 -16.96 33.03 -0.12
N VAL A 757 -18.07 32.81 0.54
CA VAL A 757 -19.21 33.72 0.59
C VAL A 757 -19.21 34.44 1.94
N LYS A 758 -19.08 35.77 1.93
CA LYS A 758 -19.20 36.61 3.12
C LYS A 758 -20.64 37.06 3.25
N VAL A 759 -21.26 36.78 4.39
CA VAL A 759 -22.67 37.06 4.66
C VAL A 759 -22.82 37.95 5.88
N GLN A 760 -23.77 38.87 5.82
CA GLN A 760 -24.22 39.69 6.93
C GLN A 760 -25.67 39.38 7.27
N VAL A 761 -25.92 39.07 8.54
CA VAL A 761 -27.27 38.84 9.04
C VAL A 761 -27.67 40.04 9.89
N ALA A 762 -28.64 40.83 9.42
CA ALA A 762 -29.22 41.91 10.19
C ALA A 762 -30.07 41.32 11.32
N VAL A 763 -29.93 41.88 12.52
CA VAL A 763 -30.58 41.37 13.74
C VAL A 763 -31.05 42.52 14.60
N ASP A 764 -32.15 42.30 15.32
CA ASP A 764 -32.56 43.21 16.38
C ASP A 764 -31.63 43.04 17.60
N ALA A 765 -31.50 44.10 18.41
CA ALA A 765 -30.61 44.09 19.57
C ALA A 765 -30.95 42.97 20.58
N SER A 766 -32.22 42.58 20.67
CA SER A 766 -32.72 41.52 21.55
C SER A 766 -32.48 40.09 21.06
N SER A 767 -32.31 39.87 19.76
CA SER A 767 -32.15 38.53 19.14
C SER A 767 -30.72 38.24 18.67
N ARG A 768 -29.81 39.21 18.81
CA ARG A 768 -28.41 39.13 18.35
C ARG A 768 -27.66 37.92 18.90
N THR A 769 -27.84 37.61 20.19
CA THR A 769 -27.18 36.47 20.84
C THR A 769 -27.72 35.14 20.32
N ASP A 770 -29.03 35.07 20.04
CA ASP A 770 -29.68 33.87 19.51
C ASP A 770 -29.19 33.58 18.09
N VAL A 771 -29.09 34.62 17.25
CA VAL A 771 -28.59 34.51 15.87
C VAL A 771 -27.10 34.17 15.81
N LEU A 772 -26.29 34.76 16.69
CA LEU A 772 -24.86 34.40 16.83
C LEU A 772 -24.70 32.93 17.23
N THR A 773 -25.50 32.46 18.20
CA THR A 773 -25.46 31.06 18.67
C THR A 773 -25.91 30.10 17.58
N ALA A 774 -26.96 30.43 16.83
CA ALA A 774 -27.43 29.63 15.69
C ALA A 774 -26.37 29.49 14.59
N LEU A 775 -25.69 30.59 14.23
CA LEU A 775 -24.61 30.58 13.23
C LEU A 775 -23.36 29.84 13.73
N GLN A 776 -23.04 29.90 15.03
CA GLN A 776 -21.96 29.12 15.63
C GLN A 776 -22.28 27.62 15.66
N ALA A 777 -23.53 27.24 15.94
CA ALA A 777 -23.97 25.85 15.84
C ALA A 777 -23.86 25.31 14.40
N LEU A 778 -24.16 26.13 13.40
CA LEU A 778 -23.94 25.79 11.98
C LEU A 778 -22.44 25.68 11.61
N ALA A 779 -21.56 26.39 12.31
CA ALA A 779 -20.10 26.25 12.15
C ALA A 779 -19.56 24.93 12.67
N GLU A 780 -20.21 24.34 13.69
CA GLU A 780 -19.87 23.01 14.21
C GLU A 780 -20.45 21.88 13.33
N ASN A 781 -21.62 22.08 12.71
CA ASN A 781 -22.24 21.09 11.82
C ASN A 781 -23.05 21.72 10.66
N ALA A 782 -22.40 21.94 9.52
CA ALA A 782 -22.99 22.59 8.35
C ALA A 782 -23.83 21.67 7.44
N LYS A 783 -24.08 20.39 7.82
CA LYS A 783 -24.83 19.44 6.98
C LYS A 783 -26.26 19.88 6.71
N SER A 784 -26.92 20.52 7.67
CA SER A 784 -28.28 21.06 7.52
C SER A 784 -28.32 22.18 6.47
N LEU A 785 -27.34 23.08 6.50
CA LEU A 785 -27.18 24.14 5.51
C LEU A 785 -26.85 23.56 4.12
N GLN A 786 -25.97 22.57 4.04
CA GLN A 786 -25.68 21.87 2.79
C GLN A 786 -26.92 21.21 2.18
N GLN A 787 -27.74 20.55 3.00
CA GLN A 787 -28.96 19.89 2.54
C GLN A 787 -30.01 20.91 2.07
N ALA A 788 -30.18 22.02 2.79
CA ALA A 788 -31.07 23.11 2.42
C ALA A 788 -30.67 23.75 1.07
N LEU A 789 -29.37 24.01 0.87
CA LEU A 789 -28.84 24.56 -0.38
C LEU A 789 -29.03 23.59 -1.56
N ARG A 790 -28.84 22.28 -1.35
CA ARG A 790 -29.11 21.26 -2.38
C ARG A 790 -30.58 21.19 -2.75
N SER A 791 -31.50 21.26 -1.78
CA SER A 791 -32.95 21.29 -2.04
C SER A 791 -33.40 22.58 -2.73
N GLY A 792 -32.69 23.69 -2.51
CA GLY A 792 -32.90 24.98 -3.19
C GLY A 792 -32.31 25.06 -4.61
N GLY A 793 -31.74 23.98 -5.14
CA GLY A 793 -31.24 23.93 -6.52
C GLY A 793 -29.72 24.08 -6.70
N LEU A 794 -28.95 24.24 -5.61
CA LEU A 794 -27.47 24.11 -5.65
C LEU A 794 -27.07 22.63 -5.61
N VAL A 795 -27.50 21.86 -6.61
CA VAL A 795 -27.37 20.39 -6.66
C VAL A 795 -25.91 19.93 -6.57
N ARG A 796 -24.95 20.76 -7.00
CA ARG A 796 -23.52 20.45 -6.97
C ARG A 796 -22.80 20.87 -5.68
N CYS A 797 -23.52 21.38 -4.68
CA CYS A 797 -22.96 21.78 -3.40
C CYS A 797 -22.46 20.55 -2.60
N ASP A 798 -21.20 20.17 -2.78
CA ASP A 798 -20.57 18.99 -2.20
C ASP A 798 -19.96 19.25 -0.81
N TYR A 799 -19.73 20.50 -0.47
CA TYR A 799 -19.11 20.92 0.77
C TYR A 799 -19.65 22.26 1.26
N VAL A 800 -19.92 22.37 2.56
CA VAL A 800 -20.24 23.66 3.22
C VAL A 800 -19.49 23.74 4.54
N ARG A 801 -18.86 24.88 4.83
CA ARG A 801 -18.25 25.17 6.13
C ARG A 801 -18.50 26.62 6.51
N VAL A 802 -18.83 26.87 7.78
CA VAL A 802 -18.88 28.23 8.34
C VAL A 802 -17.65 28.41 9.23
N ALA A 803 -16.73 29.32 8.90
CA ALA A 803 -15.40 29.37 9.52
C ALA A 803 -15.16 30.60 10.41
N LYS A 804 -15.99 31.64 10.29
CA LYS A 804 -15.85 32.88 11.07
C LYS A 804 -17.23 33.49 11.32
N VAL A 805 -17.64 33.60 12.57
CA VAL A 805 -18.92 34.20 12.99
C VAL A 805 -18.64 35.27 14.05
N VAL A 806 -19.03 36.52 13.80
CA VAL A 806 -18.74 37.65 14.70
C VAL A 806 -19.97 38.56 14.80
N ALA A 807 -20.42 38.86 16.02
CA ALA A 807 -21.48 39.84 16.26
C ALA A 807 -20.92 41.27 16.30
N MET A 808 -21.57 42.18 15.60
CA MET A 808 -21.17 43.56 15.40
C MET A 808 -22.26 44.53 15.88
N GLU A 809 -21.86 45.58 16.58
CA GLU A 809 -22.73 46.69 17.00
C GLU A 809 -21.99 48.02 16.79
N GLN A 810 -22.59 48.95 16.05
CA GLN A 810 -21.94 50.21 15.66
C GLN A 810 -20.52 50.00 15.08
N GLU A 811 -20.38 48.98 14.22
CA GLU A 811 -19.13 48.59 13.56
C GLU A 811 -18.00 48.11 14.50
N ARG A 812 -18.30 47.82 15.77
CA ARG A 812 -17.36 47.23 16.73
C ARG A 812 -17.74 45.79 17.04
N PRO A 813 -16.76 44.87 17.13
CA PRO A 813 -17.02 43.51 17.59
C PRO A 813 -17.45 43.53 19.05
N VAL A 814 -18.58 42.90 19.36
CA VAL A 814 -19.09 42.77 20.72
C VAL A 814 -18.17 41.80 21.48
N LYS A 815 -17.52 42.26 22.56
CA LYS A 815 -16.69 41.40 23.42
C LYS A 815 -17.59 40.38 24.12
N GLN A 816 -17.34 39.09 23.91
CA GLN A 816 -18.01 38.02 24.62
C GLN A 816 -17.57 38.00 26.09
N ALA A 817 -18.52 37.88 27.02
CA ALA A 817 -18.25 37.29 28.32
C ALA A 817 -18.09 35.77 28.10
N PRO A 818 -17.15 35.09 28.77
CA PRO A 818 -16.95 33.66 28.59
C PRO A 818 -18.24 32.92 28.94
N VAL A 819 -18.77 32.17 27.98
CA VAL A 819 -19.86 31.23 28.23
C VAL A 819 -19.31 30.18 29.20
N GLN A 820 -19.85 30.16 30.42
CA GLN A 820 -19.61 29.08 31.36
C GLN A 820 -20.13 27.79 30.73
N HIS A 821 -19.23 26.98 30.19
CA HIS A 821 -19.46 25.54 30.22
C HIS A 821 -19.68 25.17 31.69
N HIS A 822 -20.86 24.65 32.01
CA HIS A 822 -21.02 23.78 33.16
C HIS A 822 -20.15 22.54 32.89
N ALA A 823 -18.86 22.67 33.19
CA ALA A 823 -17.97 21.56 33.44
C ALA A 823 -18.35 21.05 34.83
N ASP A 824 -19.18 20.01 34.86
CA ASP A 824 -19.27 19.19 36.05
C ASP A 824 -18.11 18.18 36.06
N MET A 825 -17.49 18.09 37.23
CA MET A 825 -16.50 17.10 37.69
C MET A 825 -15.08 17.07 37.10
N GLN A 826 -14.21 17.76 37.86
CA GLN A 826 -12.95 17.33 38.52
C GLN A 826 -12.10 16.13 38.03
N PRO A 827 -10.78 16.16 38.33
CA PRO A 827 -9.75 15.34 37.70
C PRO A 827 -9.47 14.05 38.47
N GLN A 828 -9.17 12.96 37.75
CA GLN A 828 -8.17 11.95 38.14
C GLN A 828 -7.97 10.90 37.03
N ARG A 829 -6.71 10.66 36.66
CA ARG A 829 -6.24 9.36 36.12
C ARG A 829 -6.37 8.31 37.25
N PRO A 830 -6.46 6.97 37.04
CA PRO A 830 -5.67 6.20 36.05
C PRO A 830 -6.30 4.88 35.49
N VAL A 831 -5.57 4.26 34.54
CA VAL A 831 -5.27 2.81 34.36
C VAL A 831 -6.37 1.73 34.53
N SER A 832 -6.40 0.80 33.54
CA SER A 832 -6.90 -0.59 33.55
C SER A 832 -8.33 -0.92 33.05
N ALA A 833 -8.32 -1.63 31.91
CA ALA A 833 -8.91 -2.96 31.67
C ALA A 833 -10.45 -3.18 31.57
N LEU A 834 -10.78 -3.83 30.43
CA LEU A 834 -11.70 -4.96 30.24
C LEU A 834 -13.23 -4.76 30.18
N LEU A 835 -13.73 -5.05 28.97
CA LEU A 835 -14.83 -5.98 28.61
C LEU A 835 -16.30 -5.63 28.88
N GLU A 836 -17.10 -5.79 27.81
CA GLU A 836 -18.48 -6.35 27.76
C GLU A 836 -19.64 -5.52 28.40
N ILE A 837 -20.87 -5.39 27.87
CA ILE A 837 -21.71 -6.17 26.96
C ILE A 837 -22.68 -5.21 26.22
N ALA A 838 -23.08 -5.65 25.02
CA ALA A 838 -24.07 -5.07 24.12
C ALA A 838 -25.54 -5.27 24.55
N ALA A 839 -26.45 -4.43 24.02
CA ALA A 839 -27.73 -4.80 23.37
C ALA A 839 -28.64 -3.56 23.31
N THR A 840 -28.95 -2.98 22.16
CA THR A 840 -30.12 -3.27 21.28
C THR A 840 -30.14 -2.10 20.25
N SER A 841 -30.55 -2.17 18.99
CA SER A 841 -31.36 -3.10 18.19
C SER A 841 -31.08 -2.82 16.70
N CYS A 842 -31.06 -3.87 15.87
CA CYS A 842 -31.45 -3.80 14.45
C CYS A 842 -31.89 -5.21 14.02
N ALA A 843 -33.14 -5.32 13.60
CA ALA A 843 -33.76 -6.52 13.07
C ALA A 843 -33.37 -6.71 11.59
N HIS A 844 -32.94 -7.91 11.19
CA HIS A 844 -33.73 -8.84 10.37
C HIS A 844 -32.89 -9.98 9.76
N THR A 845 -33.51 -11.17 9.79
CA THR A 845 -33.44 -12.33 8.87
C THR A 845 -32.23 -13.27 8.84
N ASP A 846 -32.45 -14.43 9.50
CA ASP A 846 -32.46 -15.80 8.94
C ASP A 846 -31.22 -16.40 8.24
N LEU A 847 -30.59 -17.43 8.83
CA LEU A 847 -30.98 -18.85 8.74
C LEU A 847 -29.78 -19.81 8.98
N HIS A 848 -29.88 -20.63 10.05
CA HIS A 848 -29.36 -21.99 10.30
C HIS A 848 -27.99 -22.48 9.71
N VAL A 849 -27.12 -23.02 10.58
CA VAL A 849 -26.75 -24.47 10.67
C VAL A 849 -25.43 -24.70 11.49
N VAL A 850 -25.50 -25.63 12.45
CA VAL A 850 -24.44 -26.41 13.15
C VAL A 850 -23.56 -25.72 14.22
N SER A 851 -23.93 -26.00 15.47
CA SER A 851 -23.06 -26.09 16.65
C SER A 851 -22.20 -27.36 16.56
N TRP A 852 -20.92 -27.29 16.95
CA TRP A 852 -20.20 -28.32 17.75
C TRP A 852 -18.71 -27.93 17.96
N PHE A 853 -18.28 -27.96 19.23
CA PHE A 853 -16.95 -28.33 19.77
C PHE A 853 -15.85 -27.28 20.07
N ILE A 854 -15.48 -27.28 21.38
CA ILE A 854 -14.14 -27.08 22.01
C ILE A 854 -13.78 -25.62 22.36
N GLY A 855 -13.70 -25.16 23.62
CA GLY A 855 -13.74 -25.86 24.90
C GLY A 855 -12.47 -26.65 25.19
N VAL A 856 -11.49 -26.00 25.84
CA VAL A 856 -10.15 -26.48 26.29
C VAL A 856 -9.02 -25.76 25.54
N VAL A 857 -8.45 -24.71 26.15
CA VAL A 857 -7.02 -24.48 26.46
C VAL A 857 -6.90 -23.02 26.98
N VAL A 858 -7.26 -22.80 28.24
CA VAL A 858 -6.65 -21.74 29.09
C VAL A 858 -6.12 -22.46 30.31
N LEU A 859 -5.06 -23.22 30.08
CA LEU A 859 -4.23 -23.80 31.13
C LEU A 859 -2.85 -24.14 30.54
N MET A 860 -2.15 -23.14 29.98
CA MET A 860 -0.68 -23.12 29.80
C MET A 860 -0.25 -21.69 29.42
N LEU A 861 -0.18 -20.82 30.43
CA LEU A 861 0.79 -19.73 30.46
C LEU A 861 1.67 -19.96 31.69
N LEU A 862 2.51 -20.98 31.54
CA LEU A 862 3.92 -20.94 31.93
C LEU A 862 4.71 -20.61 30.67
#